data_AF-A0A847VMK7-F1
#
_entry.id   AF-A0A847VMK7-F1
#
_cell.length_a   1.000
_cell.length_b   1.000
_cell.length_c   1.000
_cell.angle_alpha   90.00
_cell.angle_beta   90.00
_cell.angle_gamma   90.00
#
_symmetry.space_group_name_H-M   'P 1'
#
loop_
_entity.id
_entity.type
_entity.pdbx_description
1 polymer ?
#
loop_
_entity_poly.entity_id
_entity_poly.type
_entity_poly.pdbx_seq_one_letter_code
_entity_poly.pdbx_strand_id
1 'polypeptide(L)'
;EMRRGIAELDGEGEVTGGIVILRSGKNAQQTIHAVKARLAELQRSLPQGVELVTTYDRSALIGRAIENLSHKLLEEFVVVALVCLLFLWHLRSSAVAIIALPLGVTSAFLVMRWQGINANIMSLGGIAIAVGAMVDAAVVMIENAHKRIEAWQHAHPGERLAGTAHREVITEAAVEVGPALFFSLLIITLSFVPVFTLEAQEGRLFGPLAYTKTYAMAAAAALSVTLVPVLMVAWIRGRIPDERRNPITRALIAVYRPLLDAVLTRPKTTLALAVLALATTAWPLARLGGEFLPALDEGDLLYMPSALPGLSAQKAAELLQQSDRLIKTVPEVARAFGKAGRADTATDPAPLEMFETTIQLEPQARWRPGMTPEKIVEELDRAVRIPGLANIWVPPIRNRIDMLATGIKSPIGVKVTGGDLAAIDRVALAIEHVAKGVPGVSSALAERLTGGRYLDIDIDRAAAARHGLAIADVQEIVAGAIGGENVAETIEGRARFPINLRYPREWRDTPERLAALPIVTATGQQITLGTVARIGVSDGPPMLKSENARPSGWVYVDVRGRDLASVAEDLRAAVLREVQFEPGMSAAFSGQFEYLERANARLKIVVPATLLIIFVLLYLTFERVDEALLIMATLPFALTGGVWFLYVM
;
A
#
# COMPACT_ATOMS: atom_id res chain seq x y z
N GLU A 1 -15.20 26.59 23.16
CA GLU A 1 -14.45 25.36 22.79
C GLU A 1 -13.02 25.70 22.35
N MET A 2 -12.02 24.90 22.72
CA MET A 2 -10.63 25.10 22.29
C MET A 2 -10.48 24.74 20.81
N ARG A 3 -9.78 25.55 20.02
CA ARG A 3 -9.53 25.27 18.61
C ARG A 3 -8.72 23.97 18.49
N ARG A 4 -9.24 22.97 17.77
CA ARG A 4 -8.62 21.63 17.63
C ARG A 4 -8.07 21.33 16.23
N GLY A 5 -8.34 22.20 15.26
CA GLY A 5 -7.92 22.06 13.87
C GLY A 5 -7.58 23.41 13.26
N ILE A 6 -6.57 23.42 12.39
CA ILE A 6 -6.11 24.57 11.61
C ILE A 6 -5.84 24.03 10.21
N ALA A 7 -6.34 24.72 9.19
CA ALA A 7 -6.08 24.38 7.80
C ALA A 7 -5.45 25.57 7.07
N GLU A 8 -4.45 25.28 6.24
CA GLU A 8 -3.65 26.26 5.49
C GLU A 8 -3.63 25.84 4.02
N LEU A 9 -3.57 26.81 3.11
CA LEU A 9 -3.46 26.55 1.68
C LEU A 9 -2.29 27.33 1.09
N ASP A 10 -1.36 26.57 0.49
CA ASP A 10 -0.25 27.04 -0.34
C ASP A 10 0.74 28.01 0.36
N GLY A 11 0.72 28.12 1.69
CA GLY A 11 1.56 29.04 2.47
C GLY A 11 1.10 30.50 2.40
N GLU A 12 -0.08 30.78 1.86
CA GLU A 12 -0.65 32.11 1.61
C GLU A 12 -1.69 32.52 2.65
N GLY A 13 -2.29 31.58 3.38
CA GLY A 13 -3.33 31.90 4.34
C GLY A 13 -4.08 30.70 4.93
N GLU A 14 -4.67 30.95 6.10
CA GLU A 14 -5.58 30.02 6.76
C GLU A 14 -6.92 29.95 6.01
N VAL A 15 -7.42 28.73 5.79
CA VAL A 15 -8.67 28.47 5.06
C VAL A 15 -9.60 27.54 5.83
N THR A 16 -10.87 27.50 5.42
CA THR A 16 -11.82 26.47 5.88
C THR A 16 -11.88 25.35 4.86
N GLY A 17 -11.63 24.11 5.29
CA GLY A 17 -11.64 22.92 4.44
C GLY A 17 -12.78 21.96 4.76
N GLY A 18 -13.01 21.00 3.88
CA GLY A 18 -13.95 19.90 4.08
C GLY A 18 -13.40 18.61 3.48
N ILE A 19 -13.65 17.48 4.14
CA ILE A 19 -13.23 16.16 3.68
C ILE A 19 -14.44 15.26 3.46
N VAL A 20 -14.43 14.47 2.38
CA VAL A 20 -15.46 13.47 2.11
C VAL A 20 -14.96 12.10 2.55
N ILE A 21 -15.56 11.55 3.60
CA ILE A 21 -15.23 10.22 4.11
C ILE A 21 -16.13 9.19 3.43
N LEU A 22 -15.50 8.26 2.71
CA LEU A 22 -16.20 7.15 2.06
C LEU A 22 -16.56 6.07 3.09
N ARG A 23 -17.77 5.53 3.00
CA ARG A 23 -18.17 4.34 3.76
C ARG A 23 -17.30 3.14 3.39
N SER A 24 -16.78 2.43 4.40
CA SER A 24 -15.97 1.23 4.21
C SER A 24 -16.63 0.22 3.25
N GLY A 25 -15.83 -0.32 2.32
CA GLY A 25 -16.29 -1.29 1.32
C GLY A 25 -17.13 -0.72 0.16
N LYS A 26 -17.30 0.61 0.06
CA LYS A 26 -17.99 1.24 -1.08
C LYS A 26 -17.01 1.72 -2.16
N ASN A 27 -17.54 2.05 -3.34
CA ASN A 27 -16.73 2.41 -4.52
C ASN A 27 -16.31 3.89 -4.47
N ALA A 28 -15.00 4.14 -4.37
CA ALA A 28 -14.45 5.49 -4.30
C ALA A 28 -14.69 6.30 -5.58
N GLN A 29 -14.45 5.72 -6.76
CA GLN A 29 -14.59 6.42 -8.04
C GLN A 29 -16.03 6.89 -8.27
N GLN A 30 -17.01 6.01 -8.04
CA GLN A 30 -18.43 6.36 -8.19
C GLN A 30 -18.84 7.48 -7.23
N THR A 31 -18.42 7.41 -5.96
CA THR A 31 -18.72 8.45 -4.98
C THR A 31 -18.08 9.78 -5.35
N ILE A 32 -16.81 9.79 -5.79
CA ILE A 32 -16.13 11.02 -6.20
C ILE A 32 -16.81 11.67 -7.40
N HIS A 33 -17.25 10.89 -8.39
CA HIS A 33 -18.03 11.44 -9.52
C HIS A 33 -19.33 12.09 -9.05
N ALA A 34 -20.07 11.44 -8.15
CA ALA A 34 -21.30 12.00 -7.58
C ALA A 34 -21.04 13.29 -6.78
N VAL A 35 -19.95 13.33 -6.01
CA VAL A 35 -19.52 14.51 -5.26
C VAL A 35 -19.17 15.65 -6.22
N LYS A 36 -18.33 15.42 -7.23
CA LYS A 36 -17.95 16.43 -8.23
C LYS A 36 -19.16 17.00 -8.96
N ALA A 37 -20.10 16.14 -9.38
CA ALA A 37 -21.35 16.58 -10.01
C ALA A 37 -22.15 17.49 -9.07
N ARG A 38 -22.26 17.11 -7.79
CA ARG A 38 -22.98 17.92 -6.81
C ARG A 38 -22.28 19.24 -6.49
N LEU A 39 -20.95 19.27 -6.45
CA LEU A 39 -20.19 20.50 -6.25
C LEU A 39 -20.36 21.47 -7.42
N ALA A 40 -20.38 20.97 -8.66
CA ALA A 40 -20.65 21.78 -9.85
C ALA A 40 -22.06 22.41 -9.84
N GLU A 41 -23.06 21.69 -9.34
CA GLU A 41 -24.40 22.26 -9.11
C GLU A 41 -24.40 23.34 -8.04
N LEU A 42 -23.70 23.10 -6.92
CA LEU A 42 -23.65 24.02 -5.78
C LEU A 42 -22.86 25.29 -6.09
N GLN A 43 -21.87 25.24 -7.00
CA GLN A 43 -21.03 26.38 -7.35
C GLN A 43 -21.85 27.59 -7.84
N ARG A 44 -23.01 27.36 -8.46
CA ARG A 44 -23.95 28.43 -8.88
C ARG A 44 -24.70 29.10 -7.72
N SER A 45 -24.81 28.40 -6.60
CA SER A 45 -25.53 28.84 -5.39
C SER A 45 -24.60 29.43 -4.32
N LEU A 46 -23.29 29.36 -4.54
CA LEU A 46 -22.32 29.92 -3.60
C LEU A 46 -22.35 31.47 -3.66
N PRO A 47 -22.07 32.15 -2.52
CA PRO A 47 -21.93 33.61 -2.52
C PRO A 47 -20.82 34.07 -3.47
N GLN A 48 -20.98 35.28 -4.03
CA GLN A 48 -19.98 35.87 -4.92
C GLN A 48 -18.60 35.95 -4.22
N GLY A 49 -17.56 35.46 -4.88
CA GLY A 49 -16.19 35.43 -4.36
C GLY A 49 -15.80 34.15 -3.60
N VAL A 50 -16.74 33.22 -3.37
CA VAL A 50 -16.42 31.90 -2.78
C VAL A 50 -16.01 30.93 -3.88
N GLU A 51 -14.82 30.35 -3.75
CA GLU A 51 -14.30 29.33 -4.65
C GLU A 51 -14.07 28.01 -3.90
N LEU A 52 -14.36 26.88 -4.55
CA LEU A 52 -14.06 25.54 -4.03
C LEU A 52 -12.80 25.01 -4.71
N VAL A 53 -11.68 25.10 -4.02
CA VAL A 53 -10.40 24.56 -4.50
C VAL A 53 -10.25 23.12 -4.03
N THR A 54 -10.08 22.18 -4.96
CA THR A 54 -9.84 20.77 -4.62
C THR A 54 -8.37 20.57 -4.25
N THR A 55 -8.12 19.99 -3.08
CA THR A 55 -6.76 19.78 -2.54
C THR A 55 -6.29 18.33 -2.56
N TYR A 56 -7.21 17.37 -2.71
CA TYR A 56 -6.89 15.96 -2.87
C TYR A 56 -7.99 15.24 -3.65
N ASP A 57 -7.61 14.44 -4.65
CA ASP A 57 -8.56 13.71 -5.49
C ASP A 57 -8.05 12.32 -5.89
N ARG A 58 -8.55 11.31 -5.19
CA ARG A 58 -8.20 9.90 -5.44
C ARG A 58 -8.67 9.39 -6.81
N SER A 59 -9.63 10.05 -7.47
CA SER A 59 -10.10 9.60 -8.80
C SER A 59 -9.02 9.71 -9.87
N ALA A 60 -8.08 10.65 -9.73
CA ALA A 60 -6.95 10.79 -10.64
C ALA A 60 -6.00 9.58 -10.58
N LEU A 61 -5.68 9.08 -9.38
CA LEU A 61 -4.89 7.86 -9.20
C LEU A 61 -5.62 6.64 -9.76
N ILE A 62 -6.92 6.48 -9.46
CA ILE A 62 -7.73 5.36 -9.96
C ILE A 62 -7.77 5.37 -11.50
N GLY A 63 -7.96 6.55 -12.11
CA GLY A 63 -7.94 6.72 -13.56
C GLY A 63 -6.62 6.29 -14.19
N ARG A 64 -5.50 6.85 -13.72
CA ARG A 64 -4.14 6.48 -14.19
C ARG A 64 -3.85 5.00 -14.02
N ALA A 65 -4.24 4.42 -12.89
CA ALA A 65 -4.06 3.01 -12.60
C ALA A 65 -4.82 2.10 -13.58
N ILE A 66 -6.10 2.40 -13.85
CA ILE A 66 -6.93 1.64 -14.79
C ILE A 66 -6.42 1.82 -16.23
N GLU A 67 -6.05 3.03 -16.61
CA GLU A 67 -5.54 3.37 -17.94
C GLU A 67 -4.22 2.66 -18.22
N ASN A 68 -3.25 2.76 -17.29
CA ASN A 68 -1.97 2.05 -17.40
C ASN A 68 -2.19 0.55 -17.61
N LEU A 69 -3.07 -0.05 -16.81
CA LEU A 69 -3.28 -1.48 -16.85
C LEU A 69 -4.06 -1.94 -18.09
N SER A 70 -5.02 -1.14 -18.56
CA SER A 70 -5.73 -1.38 -19.81
C SER A 70 -4.78 -1.25 -21.01
N HIS A 71 -3.85 -0.29 -20.97
CA HIS A 71 -2.80 -0.15 -21.97
C HIS A 71 -1.85 -1.35 -21.95
N LYS A 72 -1.40 -1.80 -20.76
CA LYS A 72 -0.55 -2.99 -20.63
C LYS A 72 -1.23 -4.27 -21.09
N LEU A 73 -2.50 -4.48 -20.76
CA LEU A 73 -3.26 -5.62 -21.28
C LEU A 73 -3.37 -5.58 -22.81
N LEU A 74 -3.52 -4.39 -23.40
CA LEU A 74 -3.53 -4.22 -24.86
C LEU A 74 -2.14 -4.48 -25.47
N GLU A 75 -1.07 -3.95 -24.88
CA GLU A 75 0.31 -4.24 -25.29
C GLU A 75 0.59 -5.75 -25.25
N GLU A 76 0.26 -6.42 -24.15
CA GLU A 76 0.40 -7.87 -24.00
C GLU A 76 -0.40 -8.62 -25.06
N PHE A 77 -1.66 -8.25 -25.28
CA PHE A 77 -2.49 -8.85 -26.32
C PHE A 77 -1.88 -8.68 -27.72
N VAL A 78 -1.40 -7.49 -28.06
CA VAL A 78 -0.79 -7.21 -29.37
C VAL A 78 0.52 -7.98 -29.52
N VAL A 79 1.39 -7.98 -28.50
CA VAL A 79 2.66 -8.72 -28.52
C VAL A 79 2.38 -10.21 -28.70
N VAL A 80 1.46 -10.78 -27.93
CA VAL A 80 1.07 -12.18 -28.05
C VAL A 80 0.49 -12.49 -29.44
N ALA A 81 -0.38 -11.63 -29.97
CA ALA A 81 -0.94 -11.79 -31.31
C ALA A 81 0.16 -11.77 -32.40
N LEU A 82 1.13 -10.86 -32.29
CA LEU A 82 2.26 -10.75 -33.21
C LEU A 82 3.16 -11.99 -33.15
N VAL A 83 3.47 -12.47 -31.94
CA VAL A 83 4.25 -13.70 -31.74
C VAL A 83 3.52 -14.89 -32.35
N CYS A 84 2.21 -15.04 -32.10
CA CYS A 84 1.40 -16.11 -32.69
C CYS A 84 1.33 -16.03 -34.22
N LEU A 85 1.27 -14.83 -34.80
CA LEU A 85 1.27 -14.64 -36.25
C LEU A 85 2.61 -15.00 -36.89
N LEU A 86 3.71 -14.62 -36.22
CA LEU A 86 5.08 -14.82 -36.68
C LEU A 86 5.49 -16.29 -36.64
N PHE A 87 5.11 -17.05 -35.61
CA PHE A 87 5.43 -18.47 -35.52
C PHE A 87 4.55 -19.34 -36.42
N LEU A 88 3.22 -19.13 -36.39
CA LEU A 88 2.27 -19.99 -37.11
C LEU A 88 2.20 -19.69 -38.63
N TRP A 89 2.66 -18.52 -39.08
CA TRP A 89 2.63 -18.06 -40.48
C TRP A 89 1.28 -18.31 -41.21
N HIS A 90 0.18 -18.33 -40.45
CA HIS A 90 -1.16 -18.60 -40.96
C HIS A 90 -2.20 -17.82 -40.14
N LEU A 91 -2.72 -16.74 -40.73
CA LEU A 91 -3.58 -15.77 -40.05
C LEU A 91 -4.79 -16.41 -39.35
N ARG A 92 -5.41 -17.42 -39.97
CA ARG A 92 -6.59 -18.09 -39.38
C ARG A 92 -6.23 -18.99 -38.20
N SER A 93 -5.03 -19.57 -38.20
CA SER A 93 -4.53 -20.36 -37.07
C SER A 93 -4.24 -19.45 -35.89
N SER A 94 -3.53 -18.35 -36.12
CA SER A 94 -3.25 -17.35 -35.10
C SER A 94 -4.54 -16.73 -34.55
N ALA A 95 -5.57 -16.54 -35.38
CA ALA A 95 -6.88 -16.04 -34.95
C ALA A 95 -7.56 -16.93 -33.89
N VAL A 96 -7.32 -18.25 -33.90
CA VAL A 96 -7.86 -19.16 -32.86
C VAL A 96 -7.25 -18.83 -31.49
N ALA A 97 -5.92 -18.71 -31.41
CA ALA A 97 -5.23 -18.34 -30.18
C ALA A 97 -5.59 -16.92 -29.71
N ILE A 98 -5.70 -15.98 -30.65
CA ILE A 98 -6.04 -14.58 -30.38
C ILE A 98 -7.44 -14.45 -29.79
N ILE A 99 -8.42 -15.23 -30.25
CA ILE A 99 -9.81 -15.15 -29.75
C ILE A 99 -10.00 -15.83 -28.38
N ALA A 100 -9.19 -16.85 -28.08
CA ALA A 100 -9.22 -17.50 -26.78
C ALA A 100 -8.91 -16.52 -25.63
N LEU A 101 -8.05 -15.51 -25.88
CA LEU A 101 -7.66 -14.51 -24.89
C LEU A 101 -8.82 -13.60 -24.43
N PRO A 102 -9.51 -12.82 -25.30
CA PRO A 102 -10.67 -12.02 -24.90
C PRO A 102 -11.76 -12.84 -24.22
N LEU A 103 -11.99 -14.08 -24.66
CA LEU A 103 -12.98 -14.98 -24.06
C LEU A 103 -12.58 -15.39 -22.65
N GLY A 104 -11.33 -15.82 -22.42
CA GLY A 104 -10.83 -16.16 -21.09
C GLY A 104 -10.87 -14.98 -20.13
N VAL A 105 -10.45 -13.79 -20.59
CA VAL A 105 -10.52 -12.55 -19.82
C VAL A 105 -11.97 -12.16 -19.49
N THR A 106 -12.88 -12.25 -20.47
CA THR A 106 -14.31 -11.93 -20.27
C THR A 106 -14.96 -12.89 -19.28
N SER A 107 -14.63 -14.18 -19.35
CA SER A 107 -15.06 -15.18 -18.36
C SER A 107 -14.58 -14.83 -16.95
N ALA A 108 -13.32 -14.40 -16.80
CA ALA A 108 -12.80 -13.95 -15.50
C ALA A 108 -13.58 -12.73 -14.98
N PHE A 109 -13.85 -11.71 -15.81
CA PHE A 109 -14.67 -10.56 -15.44
C PHE A 109 -16.10 -10.93 -15.03
N LEU A 110 -16.70 -11.92 -15.70
CA LEU A 110 -18.03 -12.42 -15.36
C LEU A 110 -18.06 -13.02 -13.95
N VAL A 111 -17.07 -13.84 -13.62
CA VAL A 111 -16.93 -14.45 -12.29
C VAL A 111 -16.62 -13.38 -11.23
N MET A 112 -15.73 -12.43 -11.53
CA MET A 112 -15.44 -11.29 -10.64
C MET A 112 -16.71 -10.51 -10.29
N ARG A 113 -17.57 -10.22 -11.29
CA ARG A 113 -18.83 -9.52 -11.10
C ARG A 113 -19.78 -10.31 -10.21
N TRP A 114 -19.85 -11.64 -10.37
CA TRP A 114 -20.70 -12.50 -9.56
C TRP A 114 -20.23 -12.58 -8.10
N GLN A 115 -18.92 -12.65 -7.87
CA GLN A 115 -18.33 -12.68 -6.52
C GLN A 115 -18.26 -11.30 -5.84
N GLY A 116 -18.34 -10.22 -6.62
CA GLY A 116 -18.24 -8.85 -6.12
C GLY A 116 -16.80 -8.33 -5.97
N ILE A 117 -15.82 -8.94 -6.67
CA ILE A 117 -14.44 -8.44 -6.72
C ILE A 117 -14.41 -7.19 -7.62
N ASN A 118 -13.88 -6.09 -7.10
CA ASN A 118 -13.73 -4.85 -7.85
C ASN A 118 -12.52 -4.92 -8.82
N ALA A 119 -12.60 -4.15 -9.91
CA ALA A 119 -11.47 -3.98 -10.82
C ALA A 119 -10.51 -2.93 -10.24
N ASN A 120 -9.37 -3.38 -9.74
CA ASN A 120 -8.27 -2.57 -9.20
C ASN A 120 -6.92 -3.08 -9.76
N ILE A 121 -5.82 -2.40 -9.42
CA ILE A 121 -4.47 -2.76 -9.91
C ILE A 121 -4.13 -4.23 -9.63
N MET A 122 -4.39 -4.72 -8.41
CA MET A 122 -4.06 -6.10 -8.02
C MET A 122 -4.93 -7.13 -8.76
N SER A 123 -6.24 -6.89 -8.85
CA SER A 123 -7.14 -7.83 -9.54
C SER A 123 -6.90 -7.85 -11.05
N LEU A 124 -6.64 -6.71 -11.68
CA LEU A 124 -6.37 -6.67 -13.11
C LEU A 124 -4.95 -7.15 -13.42
N GLY A 125 -3.99 -6.94 -12.51
CA GLY A 125 -2.64 -7.49 -12.62
C GLY A 125 -2.63 -9.03 -12.61
N GLY A 126 -3.54 -9.66 -11.86
CA GLY A 126 -3.75 -11.11 -11.91
C GLY A 126 -4.20 -11.61 -13.29
N ILE A 127 -5.02 -10.82 -14.00
CA ILE A 127 -5.40 -11.11 -15.39
C ILE A 127 -4.20 -10.91 -16.32
N ALA A 128 -3.43 -9.83 -16.17
CA ALA A 128 -2.25 -9.55 -17.00
C ALA A 128 -1.22 -10.70 -16.91
N ILE A 129 -0.87 -11.12 -15.69
CA ILE A 129 0.01 -12.28 -15.46
C ILE A 129 -0.56 -13.56 -16.10
N ALA A 130 -1.89 -13.69 -16.14
CA ALA A 130 -2.55 -14.86 -16.73
C ALA A 130 -2.49 -14.89 -18.27
N VAL A 131 -2.48 -13.74 -18.96
CA VAL A 131 -2.55 -13.67 -20.44
C VAL A 131 -1.49 -14.54 -21.12
N GLY A 132 -0.24 -14.46 -20.66
CA GLY A 132 0.86 -15.26 -21.23
C GLY A 132 0.65 -16.78 -21.11
N ALA A 133 0.11 -17.24 -19.98
CA ALA A 133 -0.17 -18.67 -19.77
C ALA A 133 -1.46 -19.14 -20.46
N MET A 134 -2.45 -18.24 -20.65
CA MET A 134 -3.71 -18.59 -21.31
C MET A 134 -3.50 -18.93 -22.79
N VAL A 135 -2.66 -18.15 -23.47
CA VAL A 135 -2.42 -18.35 -24.91
C VAL A 135 -1.58 -19.59 -25.20
N ASP A 136 -0.70 -19.98 -24.28
CA ASP A 136 0.22 -21.11 -24.44
C ASP A 136 -0.53 -22.40 -24.76
N ALA A 137 -1.60 -22.71 -24.02
CA ALA A 137 -2.40 -23.91 -24.29
C ALA A 137 -3.05 -23.91 -25.68
N ALA A 138 -3.51 -22.75 -26.16
CA ALA A 138 -4.05 -22.66 -27.51
C ALA A 138 -2.95 -22.83 -28.56
N VAL A 139 -1.80 -22.19 -28.37
CA VAL A 139 -0.66 -22.25 -29.30
C VAL A 139 -0.11 -23.67 -29.41
N VAL A 140 0.14 -24.36 -28.29
CA VAL A 140 0.65 -25.74 -28.30
C VAL A 140 -0.32 -26.69 -29.01
N MET A 141 -1.63 -26.52 -28.78
CA MET A 141 -2.64 -27.34 -29.46
C MET A 141 -2.68 -27.07 -30.98
N ILE A 142 -2.59 -25.81 -31.38
CA ILE A 142 -2.55 -25.40 -32.78
C ILE A 142 -1.27 -25.93 -33.45
N GLU A 143 -0.12 -25.82 -32.79
CA GLU A 143 1.18 -26.30 -33.28
C GLU A 143 1.14 -27.83 -33.51
N ASN A 144 0.62 -28.60 -32.54
CA ASN A 144 0.47 -30.05 -32.71
C ASN A 144 -0.43 -30.40 -33.90
N ALA A 145 -1.51 -29.64 -34.11
CA ALA A 145 -2.37 -29.84 -35.28
C ALA A 145 -1.66 -29.48 -36.60
N HIS A 146 -0.83 -28.44 -36.64
CA HIS A 146 -0.03 -28.11 -37.83
C HIS A 146 0.93 -29.26 -38.16
N LYS A 147 1.57 -29.83 -37.14
CA LYS A 147 2.46 -30.98 -37.30
C LYS A 147 1.77 -32.23 -37.78
N ARG A 148 0.59 -32.56 -37.25
CA ARG A 148 -0.21 -33.70 -37.71
C ARG A 148 -0.69 -33.51 -39.16
N ILE A 149 -1.07 -32.29 -39.55
CA ILE A 149 -1.44 -31.97 -40.93
C ILE A 149 -0.25 -32.07 -41.89
N GLU A 150 0.93 -31.56 -41.49
CA GLU A 150 2.18 -31.68 -42.26
C GLU A 150 2.56 -33.16 -42.47
N ALA A 151 2.51 -33.97 -41.41
CA ALA A 151 2.79 -35.40 -41.47
C ALA A 151 1.80 -36.14 -42.40
N TRP A 152 0.51 -35.81 -42.33
CA TRP A 152 -0.51 -36.38 -43.21
C TRP A 152 -0.28 -36.02 -44.68
N GLN A 153 0.06 -34.76 -44.97
CA GLN A 153 0.36 -34.30 -46.34
C GLN A 153 1.61 -34.96 -46.93
N HIS A 154 2.61 -35.27 -46.10
CA HIS A 154 3.78 -36.04 -46.52
C HIS A 154 3.44 -37.51 -46.80
N ALA A 155 2.54 -38.11 -46.02
CA ALA A 155 2.10 -39.48 -46.22
C ALA A 155 1.15 -39.65 -47.43
N HIS A 156 0.38 -38.62 -47.77
CA HIS A 156 -0.60 -38.61 -48.88
C HIS A 156 -0.28 -37.52 -49.92
N PRO A 157 0.83 -37.66 -50.67
CA PRO A 157 1.26 -36.64 -51.62
C PRO A 157 0.24 -36.46 -52.75
N GLY A 158 -0.31 -35.25 -52.88
CA GLY A 158 -1.26 -34.88 -53.94
C GLY A 158 -2.74 -34.87 -53.53
N GLU A 159 -3.08 -35.43 -52.37
CA GLU A 159 -4.43 -35.37 -51.82
C GLU A 159 -4.68 -34.07 -51.03
N ARG A 160 -5.90 -33.54 -51.10
CA ARG A 160 -6.30 -32.38 -50.31
C ARG A 160 -7.02 -32.84 -49.06
N LEU A 161 -6.44 -32.55 -47.90
CA LEU A 161 -7.09 -32.76 -46.60
C LEU A 161 -8.40 -31.96 -46.54
N ALA A 162 -9.54 -32.64 -46.66
CA ALA A 162 -10.86 -32.03 -46.68
C ALA A 162 -11.92 -32.95 -46.08
N GLY A 163 -13.05 -32.39 -45.63
CA GLY A 163 -14.19 -33.16 -45.15
C GLY A 163 -13.94 -33.88 -43.82
N THR A 164 -14.21 -35.18 -43.77
CA THR A 164 -14.09 -36.03 -42.58
C THR A 164 -12.64 -36.26 -42.17
N ALA A 165 -11.75 -36.55 -43.12
CA ALA A 165 -10.32 -36.77 -42.86
C ALA A 165 -9.66 -35.56 -42.18
N HIS A 166 -10.06 -34.34 -42.56
CA HIS A 166 -9.58 -33.12 -41.91
C HIS A 166 -10.02 -33.02 -40.44
N ARG A 167 -11.27 -33.37 -40.16
CA ARG A 167 -11.81 -33.37 -38.79
C ARG A 167 -11.08 -34.41 -37.94
N GLU A 168 -10.89 -35.61 -38.45
CA GLU A 168 -10.18 -36.70 -37.77
C GLU A 168 -8.75 -36.29 -37.41
N VAL A 169 -7.97 -35.78 -38.36
CA VAL A 169 -6.58 -35.35 -38.11
C VAL A 169 -6.48 -34.26 -37.04
N ILE A 170 -7.37 -33.26 -37.06
CA ILE A 170 -7.37 -32.21 -36.03
C ILE A 170 -7.85 -32.74 -34.68
N THR A 171 -8.86 -33.61 -34.66
CA THR A 171 -9.36 -34.21 -33.43
C THR A 171 -8.33 -35.12 -32.79
N GLU A 172 -7.61 -35.95 -33.57
CA GLU A 172 -6.50 -36.76 -33.08
C GLU A 172 -5.39 -35.90 -32.48
N ALA A 173 -5.03 -34.80 -33.16
CA ALA A 173 -4.04 -33.85 -32.65
C ALA A 173 -4.49 -33.23 -31.31
N ALA A 174 -5.77 -32.91 -31.16
CA ALA A 174 -6.32 -32.36 -29.91
C ALA A 174 -6.40 -33.42 -28.80
N VAL A 175 -6.71 -34.69 -29.13
CA VAL A 175 -6.76 -35.80 -28.17
C VAL A 175 -5.37 -36.11 -27.62
N GLU A 176 -4.33 -35.98 -28.44
CA GLU A 176 -2.94 -36.24 -28.04
C GLU A 176 -2.43 -35.29 -26.95
N VAL A 177 -2.63 -33.97 -27.13
CA VAL A 177 -2.08 -32.95 -26.21
C VAL A 177 -3.10 -32.39 -25.22
N GLY A 178 -4.40 -32.60 -25.46
CA GLY A 178 -5.48 -32.06 -24.66
C GLY A 178 -5.38 -32.36 -23.17
N PRO A 179 -5.22 -33.63 -22.75
CA PRO A 179 -5.06 -33.97 -21.33
C PRO A 179 -3.84 -33.28 -20.69
N ALA A 180 -2.68 -33.32 -21.35
CA ALA A 180 -1.45 -32.72 -20.84
C ALA A 180 -1.58 -31.20 -20.62
N LEU A 181 -2.19 -30.50 -21.57
CA LEU A 181 -2.42 -29.06 -21.48
C LEU A 181 -3.43 -28.70 -20.39
N PHE A 182 -4.52 -29.46 -20.29
CA PHE A 182 -5.53 -29.27 -19.25
C PHE A 182 -4.94 -29.45 -17.85
N PHE A 183 -4.19 -30.54 -17.62
CA PHE A 183 -3.52 -30.78 -16.34
C PHE A 183 -2.44 -29.74 -16.04
N SER A 184 -1.68 -29.28 -17.04
CA SER A 184 -0.70 -28.20 -16.88
C SER A 184 -1.36 -26.89 -16.40
N LEU A 185 -2.45 -26.47 -17.03
CA LEU A 185 -3.19 -25.28 -16.61
C LEU A 185 -3.84 -25.46 -15.23
N LEU A 186 -4.29 -26.67 -14.91
CA LEU A 186 -4.81 -27.00 -13.59
C LEU A 186 -3.73 -26.90 -12.50
N ILE A 187 -2.49 -27.33 -12.78
CA ILE A 187 -1.32 -27.15 -11.90
C ILE A 187 -1.07 -25.66 -11.67
N ILE A 188 -1.07 -24.84 -12.72
CA ILE A 188 -0.88 -23.38 -12.60
C ILE A 188 -1.99 -22.72 -11.77
N THR A 189 -3.21 -23.24 -11.86
CA THR A 189 -4.38 -22.76 -11.12
C THR A 189 -4.30 -23.16 -9.64
N LEU A 190 -4.09 -24.45 -9.35
CA LEU A 190 -4.08 -25.01 -8.00
C LEU A 190 -2.83 -24.64 -7.20
N SER A 191 -1.69 -24.44 -7.87
CA SER A 191 -0.45 -23.96 -7.22
C SER A 191 -0.59 -22.57 -6.60
N PHE A 192 -1.59 -21.78 -6.99
CA PHE A 192 -1.87 -20.47 -6.40
C PHE A 192 -2.85 -20.52 -5.23
N VAL A 193 -3.52 -21.65 -4.98
CA VAL A 193 -4.47 -21.80 -3.86
C VAL A 193 -3.84 -21.48 -2.50
N PRO A 194 -2.60 -21.90 -2.21
CA PRO A 194 -1.96 -21.57 -0.92
C PRO A 194 -1.81 -20.07 -0.63
N VAL A 195 -1.83 -19.21 -1.67
CA VAL A 195 -1.79 -17.73 -1.51
C VAL A 195 -3.02 -17.21 -0.76
N PHE A 196 -4.17 -17.88 -0.87
CA PHE A 196 -5.39 -17.50 -0.12
C PHE A 196 -5.26 -17.73 1.40
N THR A 197 -4.19 -18.38 1.85
CA THR A 197 -3.91 -18.53 3.28
C THR A 197 -3.14 -17.34 3.88
N LEU A 198 -2.74 -16.37 3.06
CA LEU A 198 -2.22 -15.09 3.53
C LEU A 198 -3.33 -14.33 4.25
N GLU A 199 -3.01 -13.77 5.40
CA GLU A 199 -3.98 -13.12 6.29
C GLU A 199 -3.88 -11.59 6.18
N ALA A 200 -4.70 -10.87 6.95
CA ALA A 200 -4.58 -9.42 7.16
C ALA A 200 -4.36 -8.57 5.88
N GLN A 201 -3.28 -7.78 5.82
CA GLN A 201 -3.04 -6.80 4.77
C GLN A 201 -2.53 -7.46 3.49
N GLU A 202 -1.57 -8.36 3.62
CA GLU A 202 -1.01 -9.17 2.54
C GLU A 202 -2.11 -9.99 1.84
N GLY A 203 -3.01 -10.63 2.60
CA GLY A 203 -4.14 -11.39 2.05
C GLY A 203 -5.16 -10.51 1.32
N ARG A 204 -5.46 -9.32 1.85
CA ARG A 204 -6.37 -8.36 1.18
C ARG A 204 -5.78 -7.78 -0.10
N LEU A 205 -4.46 -7.66 -0.18
CA LEU A 205 -3.76 -7.14 -1.34
C LEU A 205 -3.58 -8.20 -2.43
N PHE A 206 -3.09 -9.38 -2.07
CA PHE A 206 -2.79 -10.47 -3.01
C PHE A 206 -3.99 -11.38 -3.31
N GLY A 207 -5.01 -11.43 -2.45
CA GLY A 207 -6.22 -12.23 -2.65
C GLY A 207 -6.92 -11.93 -3.97
N PRO A 208 -7.27 -10.66 -4.29
CA PRO A 208 -7.87 -10.30 -5.58
C PRO A 208 -7.01 -10.68 -6.79
N LEU A 209 -5.68 -10.56 -6.68
CA LEU A 209 -4.73 -10.99 -7.71
C LEU A 209 -4.80 -12.51 -7.92
N ALA A 210 -4.79 -13.27 -6.83
CA ALA A 210 -4.89 -14.74 -6.88
C ALA A 210 -6.24 -15.20 -7.45
N TYR A 211 -7.36 -14.58 -7.06
CA TYR A 211 -8.69 -14.92 -7.59
C TYR A 211 -8.76 -14.74 -9.10
N THR A 212 -8.42 -13.55 -9.58
CA THR A 212 -8.52 -13.20 -11.01
C THR A 212 -7.61 -14.05 -11.89
N LYS A 213 -6.38 -14.30 -11.45
CA LYS A 213 -5.49 -15.25 -12.11
C LYS A 213 -6.11 -16.65 -12.17
N THR A 214 -6.64 -17.14 -11.05
CA THR A 214 -7.28 -18.47 -10.96
C THR A 214 -8.46 -18.59 -11.91
N TYR A 215 -9.32 -17.57 -11.98
CA TYR A 215 -10.48 -17.55 -12.88
C TYR A 215 -10.10 -17.49 -14.34
N ALA A 216 -9.11 -16.66 -14.69
CA ALA A 216 -8.59 -16.58 -16.05
C ALA A 216 -7.98 -17.93 -16.49
N MET A 217 -7.16 -18.56 -15.63
CA MET A 217 -6.57 -19.87 -15.91
C MET A 217 -7.62 -20.99 -16.01
N ALA A 218 -8.58 -21.03 -15.09
CA ALA A 218 -9.65 -22.02 -15.12
C ALA A 218 -10.53 -21.87 -16.38
N ALA A 219 -10.82 -20.64 -16.79
CA ALA A 219 -11.53 -20.36 -18.03
C ALA A 219 -10.70 -20.79 -19.25
N ALA A 220 -9.41 -20.48 -19.29
CA ALA A 220 -8.53 -20.92 -20.37
C ALA A 220 -8.40 -22.44 -20.45
N ALA A 221 -8.32 -23.13 -19.31
CA ALA A 221 -8.32 -24.60 -19.25
C ALA A 221 -9.60 -25.17 -19.85
N ALA A 222 -10.77 -24.65 -19.45
CA ALA A 222 -12.05 -25.06 -20.01
C ALA A 222 -12.14 -24.77 -21.51
N LEU A 223 -11.73 -23.58 -21.96
CA LEU A 223 -11.73 -23.19 -23.37
C LEU A 223 -10.78 -24.04 -24.22
N SER A 224 -9.64 -24.45 -23.67
CA SER A 224 -8.62 -25.25 -24.37
C SER A 224 -9.13 -26.63 -24.78
N VAL A 225 -10.04 -27.24 -24.01
CA VAL A 225 -10.61 -28.56 -24.31
C VAL A 225 -11.96 -28.46 -25.04
N THR A 226 -12.65 -27.32 -24.94
CA THR A 226 -13.99 -27.14 -25.52
C THR A 226 -13.98 -26.33 -26.81
N LEU A 227 -13.68 -25.04 -26.74
CA LEU A 227 -13.83 -24.12 -27.86
C LEU A 227 -12.64 -24.17 -28.82
N VAL A 228 -11.41 -24.26 -28.30
CA VAL A 228 -10.19 -24.24 -29.13
C VAL A 228 -10.19 -25.38 -30.16
N PRO A 229 -10.47 -26.65 -29.83
CA PRO A 229 -10.52 -27.73 -30.81
C PRO A 229 -11.60 -27.50 -31.90
N VAL A 230 -12.76 -26.95 -31.51
CA VAL A 230 -13.85 -26.66 -32.44
C VAL A 230 -13.45 -25.54 -33.42
N LEU A 231 -12.84 -24.47 -32.92
CA LEU A 231 -12.34 -23.38 -33.75
C LEU A 231 -11.20 -23.84 -34.66
N MET A 232 -10.35 -24.76 -34.19
CA MET A 232 -9.30 -25.37 -35.01
C MET A 232 -9.90 -26.09 -36.22
N VAL A 233 -10.90 -26.96 -36.02
CA VAL A 233 -11.61 -27.66 -37.12
C VAL A 233 -12.30 -26.69 -38.09
N ALA A 234 -12.80 -25.56 -37.58
CA ALA A 234 -13.48 -24.56 -38.38
C ALA A 234 -12.51 -23.73 -39.23
N TRP A 235 -11.37 -23.31 -38.67
CA TRP A 235 -10.55 -22.21 -39.20
C TRP A 235 -9.17 -22.63 -39.71
N ILE A 236 -8.62 -23.74 -39.24
CA ILE A 236 -7.36 -24.29 -39.76
C ILE A 236 -7.67 -24.99 -41.09
N ARG A 237 -7.89 -24.20 -42.15
CA ARG A 237 -8.22 -24.69 -43.49
C ARG A 237 -7.36 -24.01 -44.54
N GLY A 238 -6.93 -24.78 -45.53
CA GLY A 238 -6.16 -24.29 -46.66
C GLY A 238 -4.76 -24.91 -46.71
N ARG A 239 -3.82 -24.22 -47.38
CA ARG A 239 -2.43 -24.64 -47.44
C ARG A 239 -1.71 -24.17 -46.19
N ILE A 240 -1.43 -25.10 -45.28
CA ILE A 240 -0.59 -24.83 -44.12
C ILE A 240 0.87 -24.80 -44.60
N PRO A 241 1.63 -23.72 -44.32
CA PRO A 241 3.04 -23.66 -44.66
C PRO A 241 3.82 -24.71 -43.85
N ASP A 242 4.76 -25.40 -44.50
CA ASP A 242 5.76 -26.24 -43.83
C ASP A 242 6.60 -25.37 -42.87
N GLU A 243 6.83 -25.87 -41.65
CA GLU A 243 7.58 -25.19 -40.59
C GLU A 243 8.97 -24.74 -41.07
N ARG A 244 9.62 -25.51 -41.96
CA ARG A 244 10.95 -25.18 -42.50
C ARG A 244 10.95 -23.97 -43.44
N ARG A 245 9.77 -23.55 -43.91
CA ARG A 245 9.62 -22.33 -44.72
C ARG A 245 9.64 -21.07 -43.87
N ASN A 246 9.35 -21.16 -42.57
CA ASN A 246 9.52 -20.03 -41.67
C ASN A 246 11.02 -19.80 -41.42
N PRO A 247 11.63 -18.69 -41.91
CA PRO A 247 13.05 -18.41 -41.72
C PRO A 247 13.46 -18.33 -40.25
N ILE A 248 12.55 -17.90 -39.37
CA ILE A 248 12.80 -17.75 -37.94
C ILE A 248 12.89 -19.13 -37.30
N THR A 249 11.89 -19.98 -37.52
CA THR A 249 11.88 -21.35 -36.99
C THR A 249 13.07 -22.14 -37.51
N ARG A 250 13.42 -22.01 -38.80
CA ARG A 250 14.60 -22.64 -39.38
C ARG A 250 15.90 -22.20 -38.69
N ALA A 251 16.06 -20.90 -38.42
CA ALA A 251 17.23 -20.37 -37.73
C ALA A 251 17.31 -20.85 -36.28
N LEU A 252 16.18 -20.83 -35.55
CA LEU A 252 16.10 -21.33 -34.18
C LEU A 252 16.44 -22.83 -34.11
N ILE A 253 15.91 -23.65 -35.01
CA ILE A 253 16.23 -25.07 -35.11
C ILE A 253 17.72 -25.28 -35.43
N ALA A 254 18.31 -24.48 -36.32
CA ALA A 254 19.71 -24.57 -36.67
C ALA A 254 20.65 -24.21 -35.50
N VAL A 255 20.23 -23.34 -34.59
CA VAL A 255 20.95 -23.02 -33.35
C VAL A 255 20.70 -24.06 -32.26
N TYR A 256 19.46 -24.53 -32.12
CA TYR A 256 19.06 -25.48 -31.09
C TYR A 256 19.66 -26.87 -31.29
N ARG A 257 19.65 -27.41 -32.52
CA ARG A 257 20.18 -28.76 -32.82
C ARG A 257 21.63 -29.00 -32.36
N PRO A 258 22.62 -28.17 -32.70
CA PRO A 258 24.00 -28.40 -32.26
C PRO A 258 24.15 -28.28 -30.74
N LEU A 259 23.35 -27.44 -30.08
CA LEU A 259 23.32 -27.36 -28.62
C LEU A 259 22.72 -28.63 -27.99
N LEU A 260 21.64 -29.17 -28.57
CA LEU A 260 21.06 -30.42 -28.14
C LEU A 260 22.04 -31.58 -28.33
N ASP A 261 22.71 -31.67 -29.48
CA ASP A 261 23.74 -32.68 -29.74
C ASP A 261 24.88 -32.58 -28.72
N ALA A 262 25.33 -31.36 -28.41
CA ALA A 262 26.33 -31.12 -27.36
C ALA A 262 25.83 -31.60 -25.97
N VAL A 263 24.58 -31.35 -25.63
CA VAL A 263 23.96 -31.81 -24.37
C VAL A 263 23.91 -33.33 -24.29
N LEU A 264 23.54 -34.01 -25.39
CA LEU A 264 23.44 -35.46 -25.47
C LEU A 264 24.81 -36.16 -25.48
N THR A 265 25.86 -35.51 -25.99
CA THR A 265 27.22 -36.09 -25.99
C THR A 265 27.84 -36.15 -24.60
N ARG A 266 27.48 -35.25 -23.68
CA ARG A 266 28.02 -35.19 -22.30
C ARG A 266 26.97 -34.81 -21.24
N PRO A 267 25.94 -35.63 -21.02
CA PRO A 267 24.79 -35.30 -20.15
C PRO A 267 25.18 -35.05 -18.69
N LYS A 268 26.22 -35.73 -18.19
CA LYS A 268 26.70 -35.50 -16.81
C LYS A 268 27.34 -34.12 -16.64
N THR A 269 28.04 -33.63 -17.67
CA THR A 269 28.67 -32.30 -17.63
C THR A 269 27.65 -31.18 -17.71
N THR A 270 26.59 -31.36 -18.50
CA THR A 270 25.51 -30.38 -18.60
C THR A 270 24.70 -30.30 -17.31
N LEU A 271 24.43 -31.42 -16.65
CA LEU A 271 23.82 -31.41 -15.33
C LEU A 271 24.70 -30.70 -14.29
N ALA A 272 26.03 -30.92 -14.32
CA ALA A 272 26.96 -30.21 -13.45
C ALA A 272 26.96 -28.69 -13.70
N LEU A 273 26.93 -28.27 -14.98
CA LEU A 273 26.82 -26.85 -15.34
C LEU A 273 25.48 -26.24 -14.90
N ALA A 274 24.38 -26.98 -15.01
CA ALA A 274 23.08 -26.53 -14.53
C ALA A 274 23.12 -26.32 -13.01
N VAL A 275 23.63 -27.29 -12.25
CA VAL A 275 23.79 -27.17 -10.79
C VAL A 275 24.72 -26.00 -10.42
N LEU A 276 25.79 -25.77 -11.19
CA LEU A 276 26.65 -24.60 -11.01
C LEU A 276 25.88 -23.29 -11.24
N ALA A 277 25.06 -23.22 -12.31
CA ALA A 277 24.20 -22.07 -12.58
C ALA A 277 23.21 -21.84 -11.43
N LEU A 278 22.60 -22.89 -10.89
CA LEU A 278 21.75 -22.79 -9.70
C LEU A 278 22.55 -22.29 -8.48
N ALA A 279 23.77 -22.76 -8.27
CA ALA A 279 24.62 -22.30 -7.17
C ALA A 279 24.94 -20.79 -7.26
N THR A 280 24.96 -20.21 -8.47
CA THR A 280 25.16 -18.76 -8.62
C THR A 280 24.08 -17.92 -7.95
N THR A 281 22.88 -18.46 -7.72
CA THR A 281 21.78 -17.75 -7.03
C THR A 281 22.11 -17.35 -5.61
N ALA A 282 23.02 -18.07 -4.95
CA ALA A 282 23.44 -17.78 -3.59
C ALA A 282 24.04 -16.36 -3.47
N TRP A 283 24.68 -15.85 -4.54
CA TRP A 283 25.30 -14.53 -4.54
C TRP A 283 24.29 -13.37 -4.55
N PRO A 284 23.36 -13.28 -5.53
CA PRO A 284 22.25 -12.35 -5.47
C PRO A 284 21.43 -12.45 -4.17
N LEU A 285 21.11 -13.66 -3.75
CA LEU A 285 20.25 -13.89 -2.57
C LEU A 285 20.88 -13.35 -1.28
N ALA A 286 22.21 -13.42 -1.15
CA ALA A 286 22.94 -12.86 0.00
C ALA A 286 23.03 -11.32 0.00
N ARG A 287 22.69 -10.67 -1.12
CA ARG A 287 22.79 -9.21 -1.30
C ARG A 287 21.44 -8.50 -1.42
N LEU A 288 20.39 -9.23 -1.77
CA LEU A 288 19.04 -8.70 -1.85
C LEU A 288 18.51 -8.37 -0.45
N GLY A 289 17.93 -7.17 -0.32
CA GLY A 289 17.23 -6.74 0.88
C GLY A 289 15.80 -7.26 0.95
N GLY A 290 15.12 -6.96 2.06
CA GLY A 290 13.72 -7.31 2.28
C GLY A 290 12.82 -6.09 2.50
N GLU A 291 11.70 -6.04 1.80
CA GLU A 291 10.64 -5.05 2.01
C GLU A 291 9.28 -5.76 2.06
N PHE A 292 8.32 -5.21 2.79
CA PHE A 292 6.98 -5.78 2.85
C PHE A 292 6.27 -5.68 1.51
N LEU A 293 6.30 -4.49 0.92
CA LEU A 293 5.75 -4.17 -0.39
C LEU A 293 6.59 -3.07 -1.03
N PRO A 294 6.76 -3.09 -2.37
CA PRO A 294 7.36 -1.98 -3.09
C PRO A 294 6.62 -0.68 -2.80
N ALA A 295 7.34 0.44 -2.81
CA ALA A 295 6.71 1.75 -2.73
C ALA A 295 5.78 1.98 -3.93
N LEU A 296 4.48 2.06 -3.66
CA LEU A 296 3.47 2.40 -4.66
C LEU A 296 3.46 3.93 -4.84
N ASP A 297 3.70 4.38 -6.06
CA ASP A 297 3.58 5.80 -6.40
C ASP A 297 2.10 6.18 -6.56
N GLU A 298 1.62 7.03 -5.65
CA GLU A 298 0.24 7.55 -5.64
C GLU A 298 0.11 8.84 -6.46
N GLY A 299 1.22 9.48 -6.86
CA GLY A 299 1.32 10.80 -7.47
C GLY A 299 1.14 11.99 -6.53
N ASP A 300 0.68 11.75 -5.30
CA ASP A 300 0.57 12.74 -4.24
C ASP A 300 1.41 12.27 -3.04
N LEU A 301 1.85 13.21 -2.21
CA LEU A 301 2.64 12.96 -1.01
C LEU A 301 1.94 13.53 0.23
N LEU A 302 2.22 12.94 1.38
CA LEU A 302 1.78 13.44 2.68
C LEU A 302 3.01 13.75 3.53
N TYR A 303 3.09 14.99 4.01
CA TYR A 303 4.12 15.45 4.94
C TYR A 303 3.56 15.44 6.36
N MET A 304 4.19 14.68 7.26
CA MET A 304 3.69 14.44 8.63
C MET A 304 4.72 14.70 9.72
N PRO A 305 5.23 15.93 9.85
CA PRO A 305 6.16 16.23 10.92
C PRO A 305 5.45 16.19 12.28
N SER A 306 6.24 15.99 13.33
CA SER A 306 5.76 16.09 14.71
C SER A 306 6.58 17.12 15.46
N ALA A 307 5.92 18.03 16.15
CA ALA A 307 6.54 18.95 17.08
C ALA A 307 6.65 18.32 18.48
N LEU A 308 7.44 18.95 19.35
CA LEU A 308 7.42 18.64 20.77
C LEU A 308 6.09 19.11 21.40
N PRO A 309 5.61 18.45 22.47
CA PRO A 309 4.38 18.84 23.15
C PRO A 309 4.45 20.25 23.75
N GLY A 310 3.26 20.81 24.03
CA GLY A 310 3.12 22.15 24.61
C GLY A 310 3.10 23.29 23.57
N LEU A 311 2.98 22.96 22.29
CA LEU A 311 2.83 23.92 21.21
C LEU A 311 1.46 24.62 21.27
N SER A 312 1.43 25.96 21.25
CA SER A 312 0.17 26.70 21.20
C SER A 312 -0.46 26.65 19.81
N ALA A 313 -1.79 26.73 19.71
CA ALA A 313 -2.49 26.76 18.42
C ALA A 313 -1.99 27.87 17.48
N GLN A 314 -1.65 29.04 18.04
CA GLN A 314 -1.10 30.15 17.25
C GLN A 314 0.28 29.81 16.68
N LYS A 315 1.15 29.18 17.47
CA LYS A 315 2.47 28.78 16.97
C LYS A 315 2.37 27.60 15.99
N ALA A 316 1.44 26.67 16.21
CA ALA A 316 1.12 25.60 15.28
C ALA A 316 0.70 26.16 13.91
N ALA A 317 -0.18 27.17 13.86
CA ALA A 317 -0.57 27.83 12.62
C ALA A 317 0.63 28.49 11.90
N GLU A 318 1.50 29.17 12.66
CA GLU A 318 2.69 29.82 12.09
C GLU A 318 3.66 28.78 11.50
N LEU A 319 3.92 27.68 12.21
CA LEU A 319 4.78 26.60 11.73
C LEU A 319 4.20 25.90 10.51
N LEU A 320 2.88 25.67 10.49
CA LEU A 320 2.17 25.08 9.35
C LEU A 320 2.28 25.98 8.11
N GLN A 321 2.04 27.28 8.24
CA GLN A 321 2.18 28.20 7.13
C GLN A 321 3.64 28.30 6.63
N GLN A 322 4.61 28.27 7.55
CA GLN A 322 6.03 28.24 7.18
C GLN A 322 6.39 26.96 6.44
N SER A 323 5.91 25.79 6.89
CA SER A 323 6.17 24.53 6.18
C SER A 323 5.56 24.53 4.79
N ASP A 324 4.31 24.99 4.66
CA ASP A 324 3.58 24.96 3.38
C ASP A 324 4.21 25.91 2.36
N ARG A 325 4.68 27.08 2.82
CA ARG A 325 5.43 28.00 1.98
C ARG A 325 6.76 27.40 1.50
N LEU A 326 7.48 26.69 2.37
CA LEU A 326 8.72 26.00 2.00
C LEU A 326 8.44 24.85 1.02
N ILE A 327 7.37 24.08 1.23
CA ILE A 327 6.93 23.03 0.31
C ILE A 327 6.63 23.62 -1.07
N LYS A 328 5.93 24.76 -1.12
CA LYS A 328 5.60 25.48 -2.37
C LYS A 328 6.80 26.09 -3.10
N THR A 329 8.00 26.11 -2.50
CA THR A 329 9.22 26.52 -3.23
C THR A 329 9.70 25.48 -4.23
N VAL A 330 9.27 24.21 -4.09
CA VAL A 330 9.66 23.12 -5.01
C VAL A 330 8.77 23.16 -6.26
N PRO A 331 9.34 23.26 -7.48
CA PRO A 331 8.57 23.45 -8.72
C PRO A 331 7.56 22.35 -9.04
N GLU A 332 7.84 21.12 -8.64
CA GLU A 332 6.96 19.97 -8.86
C GLU A 332 5.71 19.99 -7.98
N VAL A 333 5.62 20.87 -6.98
CA VAL A 333 4.45 20.96 -6.10
C VAL A 333 3.38 21.87 -6.70
N ALA A 334 2.27 21.27 -7.13
CA ALA A 334 1.09 21.98 -7.59
C ALA A 334 0.38 22.66 -6.42
N ARG A 335 0.11 21.94 -5.32
CA ARG A 335 -0.57 22.46 -4.12
C ARG A 335 -0.05 21.86 -2.83
N ALA A 336 -0.10 22.64 -1.75
CA ALA A 336 0.11 22.19 -0.38
C ALA A 336 -1.12 22.55 0.45
N PHE A 337 -1.78 21.53 1.00
CA PHE A 337 -2.91 21.72 1.93
C PHE A 337 -2.54 21.20 3.30
N GLY A 338 -2.06 22.12 4.13
CA GLY A 338 -1.63 21.89 5.50
C GLY A 338 -2.80 21.73 6.45
N LYS A 339 -2.66 20.78 7.38
CA LYS A 339 -3.53 20.65 8.54
C LYS A 339 -2.70 20.51 9.81
N ALA A 340 -2.99 21.29 10.84
CA ALA A 340 -2.53 21.04 12.21
C ALA A 340 -3.70 20.60 13.09
N GLY A 341 -3.50 19.56 13.91
CA GLY A 341 -4.59 18.98 14.68
C GLY A 341 -5.55 18.17 13.82
N ARG A 342 -6.82 18.15 14.21
CA ARG A 342 -7.83 17.27 13.64
C ARG A 342 -8.93 18.00 12.89
N ALA A 343 -9.47 17.32 11.88
CA ALA A 343 -10.78 17.65 11.32
C ALA A 343 -11.90 17.27 12.32
N ASP A 344 -13.10 17.82 12.13
CA ASP A 344 -14.26 17.51 12.96
C ASP A 344 -14.86 16.13 12.60
N THR A 345 -14.14 15.08 12.96
CA THR A 345 -14.50 13.68 12.71
C THR A 345 -13.79 12.76 13.68
N ALA A 346 -14.45 11.67 14.09
CA ALA A 346 -13.84 10.63 14.93
C ALA A 346 -12.70 9.86 14.22
N THR A 347 -12.60 9.98 12.90
CA THR A 347 -11.53 9.32 12.11
C THR A 347 -10.18 10.01 12.20
N ASP A 348 -10.11 11.19 12.83
CA ASP A 348 -8.91 12.01 12.92
C ASP A 348 -8.64 12.38 14.39
N PRO A 349 -7.80 11.60 15.08
CA PRO A 349 -7.44 11.87 16.48
C PRO A 349 -6.21 12.78 16.62
N ALA A 350 -5.79 13.47 15.56
CA ALA A 350 -4.55 14.23 15.54
C ALA A 350 -4.54 15.38 16.59
N PRO A 351 -3.49 15.46 17.42
CA PRO A 351 -3.29 16.60 18.31
C PRO A 351 -2.70 17.79 17.55
N LEU A 352 -2.75 19.00 18.12
CA LEU A 352 -2.33 20.24 17.43
C LEU A 352 -0.84 20.29 17.09
N GLU A 353 -0.01 19.58 17.85
CA GLU A 353 1.43 19.42 17.60
C GLU A 353 1.76 18.47 16.43
N MET A 354 0.76 17.76 15.91
CA MET A 354 0.92 16.92 14.71
C MET A 354 0.37 17.64 13.49
N PHE A 355 1.21 17.75 12.47
CA PHE A 355 0.84 18.31 11.18
C PHE A 355 0.64 17.20 10.14
N GLU A 356 -0.27 17.44 9.22
CA GLU A 356 -0.54 16.60 8.06
C GLU A 356 -0.76 17.51 6.86
N THR A 357 0.24 17.64 6.01
CA THR A 357 0.16 18.46 4.80
C THR A 357 0.02 17.55 3.60
N THR A 358 -1.10 17.65 2.90
CA THR A 358 -1.34 16.91 1.65
C THR A 358 -0.74 17.70 0.50
N ILE A 359 0.24 17.08 -0.18
CA ILE A 359 1.03 17.70 -1.23
C ILE A 359 0.59 17.08 -2.55
N GLN A 360 -0.01 17.90 -3.40
CA GLN A 360 -0.34 17.52 -4.75
C GLN A 360 0.83 17.87 -5.66
N LEU A 361 1.36 16.87 -6.38
CA LEU A 361 2.40 17.11 -7.37
C LEU A 361 1.79 17.49 -8.72
N GLU A 362 2.53 18.29 -9.49
CA GLU A 362 2.23 18.53 -10.89
C GLU A 362 2.26 17.20 -11.68
N PRO A 363 1.52 17.10 -12.80
CA PRO A 363 1.65 15.95 -13.69
C PRO A 363 3.11 15.70 -14.08
N GLN A 364 3.53 14.43 -14.11
CA GLN A 364 4.92 14.02 -14.35
C GLN A 364 5.56 14.64 -15.60
N ALA A 365 4.75 14.92 -16.64
CA ALA A 365 5.20 15.59 -17.86
C ALA A 365 5.72 17.03 -17.66
N ARG A 366 5.40 17.67 -16.54
CA ARG A 366 5.85 19.03 -16.18
C ARG A 366 7.03 19.05 -15.22
N TRP A 367 7.50 17.89 -14.78
CA TRP A 367 8.64 17.82 -13.86
C TRP A 367 9.92 18.25 -14.57
N ARG A 368 10.88 18.75 -13.79
CA ARG A 368 12.21 19.06 -14.33
C ARG A 368 12.85 17.79 -14.91
N PRO A 369 13.69 17.90 -15.97
CA PRO A 369 14.32 16.74 -16.58
C PRO A 369 15.12 15.90 -15.57
N GLY A 370 14.90 14.59 -15.56
CA GLY A 370 15.62 13.65 -14.69
C GLY A 370 15.12 13.58 -13.24
N MET A 371 14.01 14.25 -12.91
CA MET A 371 13.36 14.12 -11.60
C MET A 371 12.63 12.78 -11.46
N THR A 372 12.68 12.23 -10.25
CA THR A 372 11.95 11.04 -9.83
C THR A 372 11.22 11.35 -8.51
N PRO A 373 10.20 10.57 -8.11
CA PRO A 373 9.54 10.77 -6.82
C PRO A 373 10.52 10.83 -5.65
N GLU A 374 11.57 9.99 -5.66
CA GLU A 374 12.60 9.95 -4.63
C GLU A 374 13.41 11.24 -4.58
N LYS A 375 13.82 11.77 -5.74
CA LYS A 375 14.54 13.05 -5.83
C LYS A 375 13.69 14.22 -5.37
N ILE A 376 12.38 14.20 -5.68
CA ILE A 376 11.44 15.23 -5.20
C ILE A 376 11.37 15.19 -3.67
N VAL A 377 11.24 14.00 -3.08
CA VAL A 377 11.23 13.82 -1.61
C VAL A 377 12.57 14.27 -0.98
N GLU A 378 13.71 13.99 -1.62
CA GLU A 378 15.02 14.47 -1.16
C GLU A 378 15.14 16.00 -1.20
N GLU A 379 14.64 16.64 -2.26
CA GLU A 379 14.64 18.09 -2.38
C GLU A 379 13.69 18.74 -1.37
N LEU A 380 12.48 18.18 -1.19
CA LEU A 380 11.53 18.59 -0.18
C LEU A 380 12.12 18.48 1.24
N ASP A 381 12.78 17.35 1.56
CA ASP A 381 13.39 17.15 2.88
C ASP A 381 14.58 18.09 3.14
N ARG A 382 15.25 18.54 2.07
CA ARG A 382 16.31 19.55 2.16
C ARG A 382 15.75 20.97 2.32
N ALA A 383 14.67 21.29 1.60
CA ALA A 383 14.06 22.61 1.59
C ALA A 383 13.25 22.89 2.87
N VAL A 384 12.49 21.89 3.34
CA VAL A 384 11.56 22.02 4.46
C VAL A 384 12.28 21.62 5.75
N ARG A 385 13.10 22.52 6.28
CA ARG A 385 13.83 22.29 7.54
C ARG A 385 13.48 23.35 8.57
N ILE A 386 12.63 22.96 9.50
CA ILE A 386 12.18 23.82 10.60
C ILE A 386 12.74 23.24 11.91
N PRO A 387 13.47 24.05 12.71
CA PRO A 387 13.97 23.59 14.00
C PRO A 387 12.86 23.05 14.91
N GLY A 388 13.05 21.85 15.46
CA GLY A 388 12.08 21.21 16.34
C GLY A 388 10.97 20.43 15.64
N LEU A 389 10.96 20.35 14.30
CA LEU A 389 10.10 19.46 13.53
C LEU A 389 10.93 18.34 12.91
N ALA A 390 10.58 17.08 13.21
CA ALA A 390 11.17 15.93 12.53
C ALA A 390 10.33 15.57 11.30
N ASN A 391 10.94 15.62 10.11
CA ASN A 391 10.25 15.36 8.86
C ASN A 391 9.94 13.88 8.65
N ILE A 392 8.74 13.62 8.11
CA ILE A 392 8.30 12.31 7.64
C ILE A 392 7.51 12.53 6.35
N TRP A 393 7.84 11.77 5.30
CA TRP A 393 7.26 11.89 3.97
C TRP A 393 6.73 10.53 3.53
N VAL A 394 5.42 10.43 3.29
CA VAL A 394 4.76 9.15 3.03
C VAL A 394 3.63 9.30 2.00
N PRO A 395 3.35 8.28 1.18
CA PRO A 395 2.15 8.28 0.32
C PRO A 395 0.85 8.28 1.15
N PRO A 396 -0.19 9.05 0.77
CA PRO A 396 -1.41 9.20 1.57
C PRO A 396 -2.17 7.90 1.86
N ILE A 397 -2.42 7.04 0.87
CA ILE A 397 -3.18 5.79 1.04
C ILE A 397 -2.34 4.82 1.87
N ARG A 398 -1.05 4.65 1.55
CA ARG A 398 -0.12 3.82 2.32
C ARG A 398 -0.12 4.20 3.79
N ASN A 399 0.08 5.47 4.10
CA ASN A 399 0.14 5.95 5.48
C ASN A 399 -1.17 5.68 6.25
N ARG A 400 -2.34 5.92 5.63
CA ARG A 400 -3.62 5.63 6.28
C ARG A 400 -3.84 4.13 6.51
N ILE A 401 -3.33 3.27 5.63
CA ILE A 401 -3.35 1.82 5.85
C ILE A 401 -2.43 1.45 7.02
N ASP A 402 -1.19 1.92 7.03
CA ASP A 402 -0.19 1.58 8.05
C ASP A 402 -0.63 2.06 9.45
N MET A 403 -1.20 3.26 9.56
CA MET A 403 -1.77 3.79 10.80
C MET A 403 -3.00 3.00 11.27
N LEU A 404 -3.89 2.59 10.36
CA LEU A 404 -5.06 1.76 10.71
C LEU A 404 -4.64 0.36 11.14
N ALA A 405 -3.58 -0.15 10.55
CA ALA A 405 -3.07 -1.51 10.71
C ALA A 405 -2.26 -1.68 12.02
N THR A 406 -1.33 -0.76 12.28
CA THR A 406 -0.38 -0.87 13.42
C THR A 406 -0.44 0.31 14.39
N GLY A 407 -1.07 1.43 13.99
CA GLY A 407 -0.98 2.72 14.69
C GLY A 407 0.27 3.54 14.31
N ILE A 408 1.28 2.93 13.70
CA ILE A 408 2.54 3.58 13.35
C ILE A 408 2.42 4.27 11.98
N LYS A 409 2.91 5.51 11.89
CA LYS A 409 2.91 6.33 10.66
C LYS A 409 4.20 6.25 9.85
N SER A 410 5.23 5.61 10.39
CA SER A 410 6.53 5.36 9.74
C SER A 410 6.68 3.89 9.35
N PRO A 411 7.55 3.54 8.37
CA PRO A 411 7.74 2.15 7.96
C PRO A 411 8.18 1.22 9.11
N ILE A 412 9.03 1.73 10.01
CA ILE A 412 9.43 1.05 11.25
C ILE A 412 8.93 1.85 12.44
N GLY A 413 8.36 1.17 13.43
CA GLY A 413 8.03 1.76 14.73
C GLY A 413 8.50 0.90 15.87
N VAL A 414 8.98 1.51 16.95
CA VAL A 414 9.29 0.79 18.20
C VAL A 414 8.30 1.20 19.27
N LYS A 415 7.49 0.24 19.74
CA LYS A 415 6.47 0.44 20.77
C LYS A 415 7.04 0.02 22.12
N VAL A 416 7.25 0.99 23.01
CA VAL A 416 7.71 0.75 24.38
C VAL A 416 6.50 0.76 25.30
N THR A 417 6.29 -0.31 26.05
CA THR A 417 5.16 -0.49 26.97
C THR A 417 5.65 -0.68 28.40
N GLY A 418 4.93 -0.15 29.38
CA GLY A 418 5.33 -0.20 30.79
C GLY A 418 4.25 0.33 31.74
N GLY A 419 4.54 0.30 33.04
CA GLY A 419 3.63 0.82 34.08
C GLY A 419 3.89 2.27 34.50
N ASP A 420 5.08 2.81 34.20
CA ASP A 420 5.48 4.19 34.53
C ASP A 420 5.79 4.99 33.26
N LEU A 421 5.12 6.14 33.10
CA LEU A 421 5.28 7.01 31.93
C LEU A 421 6.69 7.60 31.84
N ALA A 422 7.30 7.96 32.98
CA ALA A 422 8.63 8.54 33.00
C ALA A 422 9.69 7.50 32.59
N ALA A 423 9.56 6.26 33.06
CA ALA A 423 10.39 5.15 32.59
C ALA A 423 10.22 4.89 31.08
N ILE A 424 8.98 4.88 30.57
CA ILE A 424 8.73 4.66 29.13
C ILE A 424 9.39 5.77 28.31
N ASP A 425 9.26 7.03 28.72
CA ASP A 425 9.85 8.18 28.03
C ASP A 425 11.39 8.10 28.01
N ARG A 426 12.02 7.73 29.13
CA ARG A 426 13.49 7.49 29.20
C ARG A 426 13.95 6.40 28.22
N VAL A 427 13.25 5.28 28.17
CA VAL A 427 13.59 4.15 27.29
C VAL A 427 13.35 4.52 25.83
N ALA A 428 12.24 5.19 25.51
CA ALA A 428 11.93 5.65 24.16
C ALA A 428 12.98 6.65 23.65
N LEU A 429 13.44 7.57 24.50
CA LEU A 429 14.55 8.49 24.22
C LEU A 429 15.88 7.76 23.96
N ALA A 430 16.19 6.74 24.76
CA ALA A 430 17.39 5.91 24.55
C ALA A 430 17.32 5.19 23.20
N ILE A 431 16.16 4.64 22.85
CA ILE A 431 15.91 4.01 21.54
C ILE A 431 16.04 5.04 20.41
N GLU A 432 15.50 6.25 20.57
CA GLU A 432 15.66 7.35 19.59
C GLU A 432 17.13 7.65 19.32
N HIS A 433 17.95 7.72 20.38
CA HIS A 433 19.38 8.00 20.26
C HIS A 433 20.14 6.87 19.53
N VAL A 434 19.86 5.62 19.91
CA VAL A 434 20.46 4.43 19.26
C VAL A 434 20.02 4.32 17.81
N ALA A 435 18.75 4.57 17.51
CA ALA A 435 18.20 4.50 16.15
C ALA A 435 18.91 5.45 15.19
N LYS A 436 19.27 6.67 15.63
CA LYS A 436 20.00 7.64 14.80
C LYS A 436 21.41 7.16 14.41
N GLY A 437 21.99 6.20 15.14
CA GLY A 437 23.29 5.60 14.81
C GLY A 437 23.21 4.44 13.82
N VAL A 438 22.01 3.93 13.50
CA VAL A 438 21.84 2.76 12.64
C VAL A 438 21.94 3.16 11.16
N PRO A 439 22.82 2.54 10.36
CA PRO A 439 22.92 2.82 8.93
C PRO A 439 21.61 2.51 8.19
N GLY A 440 21.07 3.52 7.49
CA GLY A 440 19.80 3.44 6.76
C GLY A 440 18.63 4.16 7.44
N VAL A 441 18.80 4.61 8.68
CA VAL A 441 17.81 5.47 9.36
C VAL A 441 17.99 6.92 8.90
N SER A 442 16.95 7.50 8.31
CA SER A 442 16.94 8.91 7.88
C SER A 442 16.54 9.85 9.02
N SER A 443 15.50 9.47 9.76
CA SER A 443 15.03 10.20 10.94
C SER A 443 14.48 9.23 11.99
N ALA A 444 14.68 9.56 13.26
CA ALA A 444 14.08 8.84 14.37
C ALA A 444 13.58 9.87 15.40
N LEU A 445 12.32 9.71 15.82
CA LEU A 445 11.70 10.57 16.82
C LEU A 445 10.86 9.71 17.79
N ALA A 446 11.20 9.78 19.08
CA ALA A 446 10.32 9.27 20.12
C ALA A 446 9.26 10.32 20.45
N GLU A 447 8.00 9.90 20.42
CA GLU A 447 6.92 10.72 20.97
C GLU A 447 7.13 10.91 22.47
N ARG A 448 6.94 12.14 22.94
CA ARG A 448 7.12 12.49 24.34
C ARG A 448 5.84 12.19 25.11
N LEU A 449 5.93 11.29 26.09
CA LEU A 449 4.83 11.00 27.03
C LEU A 449 4.77 12.01 28.18
N THR A 450 5.80 12.84 28.31
CA THR A 450 5.93 13.91 29.29
C THR A 450 6.13 15.26 28.59
N GLY A 451 6.03 16.37 29.32
CA GLY A 451 6.26 17.72 28.77
C GLY A 451 5.01 18.45 28.27
N GLY A 452 3.81 17.93 28.57
CA GLY A 452 2.59 18.72 28.56
C GLY A 452 2.66 19.75 29.69
N ARG A 453 2.24 20.98 29.43
CA ARG A 453 2.25 22.06 30.43
C ARG A 453 0.85 22.26 30.98
N TYR A 454 0.73 22.23 32.30
CA TYR A 454 -0.50 22.43 33.03
C TYR A 454 -0.42 23.67 33.91
N LEU A 455 -1.58 24.28 34.11
CA LEU A 455 -1.77 25.29 35.13
C LEU A 455 -2.73 24.70 36.17
N ASP A 456 -2.17 24.26 37.28
CA ASP A 456 -2.92 23.61 38.35
C ASP A 456 -3.51 24.68 39.28
N ILE A 457 -4.80 24.54 39.54
CA ILE A 457 -5.54 25.36 40.51
C ILE A 457 -5.89 24.44 41.67
N ASP A 458 -4.99 24.37 42.66
CA ASP A 458 -5.12 23.51 43.83
C ASP A 458 -5.97 24.21 44.90
N ILE A 459 -7.22 23.79 45.03
CA ILE A 459 -8.23 24.44 45.86
C ILE A 459 -7.95 24.15 47.35
N ASP A 460 -7.68 25.20 48.12
CA ASP A 460 -7.56 25.11 49.58
C ASP A 460 -8.96 25.01 50.18
N ARG A 461 -9.34 23.80 50.56
CA ARG A 461 -10.66 23.51 51.15
C ARG A 461 -10.94 24.31 52.42
N ALA A 462 -9.92 24.58 53.24
CA ALA A 462 -10.10 25.33 54.48
C ALA A 462 -10.30 26.82 54.19
N ALA A 463 -9.57 27.37 53.23
CA ALA A 463 -9.74 28.76 52.80
C ALA A 463 -11.08 28.97 52.08
N ALA A 464 -11.47 28.08 51.17
CA ALA A 464 -12.77 28.12 50.48
C ALA A 464 -13.94 28.06 51.48
N ALA A 465 -13.87 27.18 52.48
CA ALA A 465 -14.92 27.06 53.51
C ALA A 465 -15.10 28.32 54.36
N ARG A 466 -14.03 29.08 54.65
CA ARG A 466 -14.13 30.38 55.37
C ARG A 466 -14.97 31.41 54.61
N HIS A 467 -15.03 31.29 53.29
CA HIS A 467 -15.80 32.14 52.40
C HIS A 467 -17.13 31.52 51.96
N GLY A 468 -17.50 30.37 52.55
CA GLY A 468 -18.74 29.67 52.25
C GLY A 468 -18.78 29.05 50.84
N LEU A 469 -17.63 28.75 50.25
CA LEU A 469 -17.52 28.16 48.92
C LEU A 469 -17.28 26.65 49.00
N ALA A 470 -18.07 25.89 48.25
CA ALA A 470 -17.78 24.49 47.95
C ALA A 470 -16.69 24.38 46.88
N ILE A 471 -16.08 23.20 46.77
CA ILE A 471 -15.09 22.91 45.72
C ILE A 471 -15.72 23.08 44.33
N ALA A 472 -16.98 22.65 44.17
CA ALA A 472 -17.74 22.79 42.93
C ALA A 472 -17.90 24.25 42.51
N ASP A 473 -18.17 25.16 43.46
CA ASP A 473 -18.34 26.60 43.18
C ASP A 473 -17.05 27.20 42.60
N VAL A 474 -15.89 26.83 43.17
CA VAL A 474 -14.58 27.27 42.66
C VAL A 474 -14.29 26.67 41.28
N GLN A 475 -14.63 25.40 41.06
CA GLN A 475 -14.46 24.74 39.76
C GLN A 475 -15.35 25.35 38.67
N GLU A 476 -16.59 25.74 39.00
CA GLU A 476 -17.50 26.41 38.07
C GLU A 476 -16.94 27.76 37.61
N ILE A 477 -16.33 28.52 38.53
CA ILE A 477 -15.61 29.77 38.19
C ILE A 477 -14.45 29.48 37.23
N VAL A 478 -13.69 28.41 37.47
CA VAL A 478 -12.59 28.02 36.57
C VAL A 478 -13.12 27.62 35.19
N ALA A 479 -14.15 26.78 35.12
CA ALA A 479 -14.72 26.31 33.86
C ALA A 479 -15.36 27.45 33.05
N GLY A 480 -16.15 28.30 33.70
CA GLY A 480 -16.80 29.46 33.10
C GLY A 480 -15.83 30.62 32.88
N ALA A 481 -15.44 31.33 33.94
CA ALA A 481 -14.73 32.60 33.85
C ALA A 481 -13.35 32.48 33.15
N ILE A 482 -12.62 31.39 33.37
CA ILE A 482 -11.29 31.16 32.77
C ILE A 482 -11.41 30.32 31.49
N GLY A 483 -12.06 29.16 31.55
CA GLY A 483 -12.17 28.19 30.47
C GLY A 483 -13.03 28.66 29.30
N GLY A 484 -14.10 29.40 29.57
CA GLY A 484 -15.11 29.78 28.58
C GLY A 484 -15.97 28.59 28.19
N GLU A 485 -16.46 27.85 29.19
CA GLU A 485 -17.46 26.81 29.01
C GLU A 485 -18.71 27.34 28.27
N ASN A 486 -19.25 26.51 27.38
CA ASN A 486 -20.46 26.85 26.65
C ASN A 486 -21.66 26.70 27.60
N VAL A 487 -22.42 27.79 27.82
CA VAL A 487 -23.55 27.84 28.75
C VAL A 487 -24.90 27.64 28.06
N ALA A 488 -24.99 27.94 26.77
CA ALA A 488 -26.19 27.79 25.96
C ALA A 488 -25.84 27.75 24.46
N GLU A 489 -26.84 27.60 23.60
CA GLU A 489 -26.69 27.71 22.15
C GLU A 489 -27.76 28.67 21.59
N THR A 490 -27.39 29.54 20.65
CA THR A 490 -28.38 30.22 19.81
C THR A 490 -28.87 29.26 18.73
N ILE A 491 -30.16 29.35 18.41
CA ILE A 491 -30.77 28.59 17.31
C ILE A 491 -31.09 29.57 16.19
N GLU A 492 -30.37 29.46 15.08
CA GLU A 492 -30.46 30.38 13.94
C GLU A 492 -30.87 29.58 12.70
N GLY A 493 -32.18 29.31 12.59
CA GLY A 493 -32.75 28.42 11.58
C GLY A 493 -32.32 26.97 11.81
N ARG A 494 -31.39 26.47 10.98
CA ARG A 494 -30.78 25.13 11.13
C ARG A 494 -29.42 25.18 11.81
N ALA A 495 -28.78 26.35 11.85
CA ALA A 495 -27.49 26.52 12.50
C ALA A 495 -27.67 26.63 14.01
N ARG A 496 -26.65 26.18 14.73
CA ARG A 496 -26.54 26.32 16.18
C ARG A 496 -25.18 26.89 16.50
N PHE A 497 -25.13 27.91 17.34
CA PHE A 497 -23.88 28.54 17.76
C PHE A 497 -23.76 28.53 19.28
N PRO A 498 -22.60 28.15 19.84
CA PRO A 498 -22.42 28.13 21.28
C PRO A 498 -22.32 29.55 21.84
N ILE A 499 -23.03 29.77 22.95
CA ILE A 499 -22.87 30.93 23.83
C ILE A 499 -21.94 30.50 24.96
N ASN A 500 -20.86 31.25 25.20
CA ASN A 500 -20.00 31.04 26.37
C ASN A 500 -19.93 32.32 27.20
N LEU A 501 -19.70 32.14 28.51
CA LEU A 501 -19.38 33.22 29.43
C LEU A 501 -17.90 33.13 29.77
N ARG A 502 -17.16 34.23 29.66
CA ARG A 502 -15.72 34.23 29.93
C ARG A 502 -15.23 35.61 30.33
N TYR A 503 -14.25 35.68 31.24
CA TYR A 503 -13.60 36.94 31.56
C TYR A 503 -12.71 37.43 30.39
N PRO A 504 -12.51 38.77 30.28
CA PRO A 504 -11.56 39.34 29.34
C PRO A 504 -10.16 38.73 29.50
N ARG A 505 -9.43 38.61 28.39
CA ARG A 505 -8.14 37.90 28.35
C ARG A 505 -7.12 38.44 29.35
N GLU A 506 -7.11 39.75 29.58
CA GLU A 506 -6.22 40.48 30.51
C GLU A 506 -6.33 40.05 31.99
N TRP A 507 -7.43 39.40 32.38
CA TRP A 507 -7.60 38.85 33.74
C TRP A 507 -7.08 37.43 33.89
N ARG A 508 -6.70 36.78 32.78
CA ARG A 508 -6.43 35.34 32.71
C ARG A 508 -5.30 34.98 31.75
N ASP A 509 -4.40 35.92 31.49
CA ASP A 509 -3.28 35.74 30.56
C ASP A 509 -2.05 35.09 31.22
N THR A 510 -1.91 35.26 32.55
CA THR A 510 -0.75 34.86 33.33
C THR A 510 -1.18 34.23 34.67
N PRO A 511 -0.37 33.34 35.26
CA PRO A 511 -0.66 32.74 36.57
C PRO A 511 -0.91 33.77 37.68
N GLU A 512 -0.16 34.88 37.67
CA GLU A 512 -0.28 35.96 38.66
C GLU A 512 -1.62 36.69 38.53
N ARG A 513 -2.07 36.93 37.29
CA ARG A 513 -3.40 37.52 37.03
C ARG A 513 -4.53 36.59 37.41
N LEU A 514 -4.35 35.29 37.17
CA LEU A 514 -5.30 34.28 37.63
C LEU A 514 -5.37 34.23 39.15
N ALA A 515 -4.26 34.40 39.87
CA ALA A 515 -4.28 34.47 41.33
C ALA A 515 -5.03 35.72 41.83
N ALA A 516 -4.91 36.83 41.11
CA ALA A 516 -5.64 38.07 41.38
C ALA A 516 -7.07 38.11 40.77
N LEU A 517 -7.55 37.02 40.18
CA LEU A 517 -8.84 36.99 39.47
C LEU A 517 -9.99 37.22 40.48
N PRO A 518 -10.81 38.26 40.30
CA PRO A 518 -11.85 38.62 41.26
C PRO A 518 -12.99 37.60 41.23
N ILE A 519 -13.46 37.22 42.42
CA ILE A 519 -14.58 36.30 42.65
C ILE A 519 -15.55 36.95 43.61
N VAL A 520 -16.85 36.87 43.30
CA VAL A 520 -17.92 37.31 44.19
C VAL A 520 -18.59 36.09 44.80
N THR A 521 -18.59 35.99 46.12
CA THR A 521 -19.21 34.88 46.84
C THR A 521 -20.73 35.07 46.94
N ALA A 522 -21.46 34.01 47.28
CA ALA A 522 -22.90 34.09 47.56
C ALA A 522 -23.26 35.05 48.71
N THR A 523 -22.32 35.30 49.63
CA THR A 523 -22.47 36.27 50.73
C THR A 523 -22.12 37.70 50.33
N GLY A 524 -21.81 37.96 49.05
CA GLY A 524 -21.44 39.27 48.52
C GLY A 524 -20.00 39.70 48.81
N GLN A 525 -19.16 38.81 49.34
CA GLN A 525 -17.74 39.09 49.56
C GLN A 525 -17.01 39.14 48.23
N GLN A 526 -16.10 40.10 48.07
CA GLN A 526 -15.19 40.17 46.94
C GLN A 526 -13.84 39.62 47.36
N ILE A 527 -13.47 38.46 46.82
CA ILE A 527 -12.20 37.79 47.08
C ILE A 527 -11.46 37.58 45.76
N THR A 528 -10.26 37.01 45.84
CA THR A 528 -9.51 36.60 44.65
C THR A 528 -9.39 35.08 44.59
N LEU A 529 -9.18 34.51 43.40
CA LEU A 529 -8.95 33.07 43.26
C LEU A 529 -7.76 32.60 44.11
N GLY A 530 -6.70 33.40 44.21
CA GLY A 530 -5.53 33.14 45.05
C GLY A 530 -5.81 33.11 46.56
N THR A 531 -6.97 33.63 47.00
CA THR A 531 -7.41 33.55 48.40
C THR A 531 -7.92 32.14 48.75
N VAL A 532 -8.43 31.39 47.76
CA VAL A 532 -9.09 30.09 47.96
C VAL A 532 -8.42 28.93 47.22
N ALA A 533 -7.44 29.22 46.37
CA ALA A 533 -6.68 28.22 45.64
C ALA A 533 -5.23 28.65 45.41
N ARG A 534 -4.31 27.70 45.38
CA ARG A 534 -2.92 27.90 44.94
C ARG A 534 -2.83 27.62 43.45
N ILE A 535 -2.26 28.57 42.71
CA ILE A 535 -2.07 28.43 41.27
C ILE A 535 -0.60 28.15 41.01
N GLY A 536 -0.31 27.05 40.31
CA GLY A 536 1.05 26.61 40.00
C GLY A 536 1.16 26.09 38.58
N VAL A 537 2.33 26.23 37.98
CA VAL A 537 2.64 25.57 36.70
C VAL A 537 3.25 24.22 37.02
N SER A 538 2.77 23.17 36.36
CA SER A 538 3.29 21.83 36.49
C SER A 538 3.49 21.20 35.11
N ASP A 539 4.42 20.27 35.03
CA ASP A 539 4.57 19.41 33.86
C ASP A 539 3.74 18.14 34.07
N GLY A 540 3.10 17.68 33.00
CA GLY A 540 2.27 16.49 32.98
C GLY A 540 2.25 15.81 31.61
N PRO A 541 1.50 14.72 31.46
CA PRO A 541 1.40 13.99 30.20
C PRO A 541 0.57 14.80 29.19
N PRO A 542 1.09 15.13 27.99
CA PRO A 542 0.32 15.89 26.99
C PRO A 542 -0.82 15.05 26.40
N MET A 543 -0.59 13.74 26.23
CA MET A 543 -1.55 12.77 25.74
C MET A 543 -1.16 11.39 26.26
N LEU A 544 -2.13 10.64 26.78
CA LEU A 544 -1.92 9.26 27.22
C LEU A 544 -2.27 8.31 26.08
N LYS A 545 -1.24 7.69 25.49
CA LYS A 545 -1.43 6.57 24.56
C LYS A 545 -1.41 5.25 25.29
N SER A 546 -2.31 4.37 24.90
CA SER A 546 -2.35 3.00 25.41
C SER A 546 -2.68 2.03 24.30
N GLU A 547 -2.14 0.82 24.41
CA GLU A 547 -2.44 -0.30 23.53
C GLU A 547 -2.70 -1.52 24.42
N ASN A 548 -3.81 -2.21 24.19
CA ASN A 548 -4.26 -3.34 25.02
C ASN A 548 -4.28 -3.01 26.53
N ALA A 549 -4.80 -1.82 26.86
CA ALA A 549 -4.89 -1.28 28.22
C ALA A 549 -3.54 -1.03 28.94
N ARG A 550 -2.42 -1.01 28.21
CA ARG A 550 -1.10 -0.68 28.75
C ARG A 550 -0.60 0.64 28.16
N PRO A 551 -0.12 1.60 28.97
CA PRO A 551 0.52 2.80 28.47
C PRO A 551 1.69 2.47 27.53
N SER A 552 1.80 3.23 26.44
CA SER A 552 2.79 2.97 25.40
C SER A 552 3.39 4.25 24.83
N GLY A 553 4.72 4.29 24.71
CA GLY A 553 5.47 5.31 23.99
C GLY A 553 5.94 4.77 22.65
N TRP A 554 5.78 5.55 21.58
CA TRP A 554 6.11 5.10 20.23
C TRP A 554 7.29 5.89 19.67
N VAL A 555 8.25 5.17 19.10
CA VAL A 555 9.38 5.73 18.37
C VAL A 555 9.15 5.52 16.89
N TYR A 556 9.03 6.62 16.15
CA TYR A 556 8.86 6.61 14.70
C TYR A 556 10.25 6.62 14.05
N VAL A 557 10.52 5.65 13.19
CA VAL A 557 11.80 5.50 12.48
C VAL A 557 11.53 5.48 10.98
N ASP A 558 12.05 6.50 10.29
CA ASP A 558 12.05 6.57 8.83
C ASP A 558 13.31 5.90 8.27
N VAL A 559 13.16 5.23 7.13
CA VAL A 559 14.20 4.42 6.51
C VAL A 559 14.42 4.88 5.07
N ARG A 560 15.66 5.16 4.70
CA ARG A 560 16.04 5.57 3.33
C ARG A 560 17.39 5.01 2.91
N GLY A 561 17.51 4.70 1.63
CA GLY A 561 18.77 4.24 1.02
C GLY A 561 19.19 2.83 1.41
N ARG A 562 18.37 2.10 2.17
CA ARG A 562 18.57 0.70 2.56
C ARG A 562 17.21 0.01 2.75
N ASP A 563 17.20 -1.32 2.67
CA ASP A 563 15.98 -2.12 2.80
C ASP A 563 15.44 -2.16 4.23
N LEU A 564 14.11 -2.27 4.32
CA LEU A 564 13.37 -2.25 5.58
C LEU A 564 13.81 -3.38 6.53
N ALA A 565 13.95 -4.61 6.03
CA ALA A 565 14.23 -5.78 6.84
C ALA A 565 15.61 -5.68 7.50
N SER A 566 16.65 -5.31 6.75
CA SER A 566 18.00 -5.17 7.30
C SER A 566 18.09 -4.06 8.34
N VAL A 567 17.44 -2.91 8.09
CA VAL A 567 17.44 -1.80 9.05
C VAL A 567 16.67 -2.16 10.33
N ALA A 568 15.55 -2.87 10.21
CA ALA A 568 14.78 -3.33 11.36
C ALA A 568 15.57 -4.34 12.22
N GLU A 569 16.29 -5.26 11.58
CA GLU A 569 17.14 -6.24 12.27
C GLU A 569 18.34 -5.58 12.97
N ASP A 570 19.03 -4.67 12.30
CA ASP A 570 20.14 -3.92 12.88
C ASP A 570 19.66 -3.04 14.05
N LEU A 571 18.49 -2.40 13.90
CA LEU A 571 17.86 -1.62 14.96
C LEU A 571 17.47 -2.50 16.14
N ARG A 572 16.87 -3.68 15.89
CA ARG A 572 16.51 -4.65 16.94
C ARG A 572 17.73 -5.11 17.70
N ALA A 573 18.81 -5.45 17.01
CA ALA A 573 20.07 -5.86 17.62
C ALA A 573 20.72 -4.73 18.43
N ALA A 574 20.74 -3.50 17.90
CA ALA A 574 21.29 -2.33 18.59
C ALA A 574 20.50 -1.99 19.87
N VAL A 575 19.16 -1.97 19.79
CA VAL A 575 18.29 -1.70 20.95
C VAL A 575 18.48 -2.76 22.03
N LEU A 576 18.51 -4.05 21.68
CA LEU A 576 18.71 -5.13 22.66
C LEU A 576 20.10 -5.11 23.33
N ARG A 577 21.10 -4.55 22.66
CA ARG A 577 22.48 -4.46 23.17
C ARG A 577 22.70 -3.22 24.03
N GLU A 578 22.16 -2.08 23.64
CA GLU A 578 22.53 -0.76 24.18
C GLU A 578 21.46 -0.16 25.10
N VAL A 579 20.19 -0.59 25.00
CA VAL A 579 19.10 -0.06 25.82
C VAL A 579 18.79 -1.00 26.97
N GLN A 580 18.85 -0.48 28.19
CA GLN A 580 18.45 -1.22 29.39
C GLN A 580 16.95 -1.04 29.65
N PHE A 581 16.25 -2.15 29.83
CA PHE A 581 14.82 -2.17 30.16
C PHE A 581 14.61 -2.37 31.66
N GLU A 582 13.75 -1.56 32.27
CA GLU A 582 13.33 -1.77 33.66
C GLU A 582 12.35 -2.95 33.77
N PRO A 583 12.22 -3.59 34.95
CA PRO A 583 11.28 -4.70 35.13
C PRO A 583 9.83 -4.32 34.77
N GLY A 584 9.15 -5.18 34.01
CA GLY A 584 7.77 -4.95 33.58
C GLY A 584 7.63 -4.11 32.30
N MET A 585 8.75 -3.69 31.70
CA MET A 585 8.78 -3.02 30.40
C MET A 585 8.99 -4.00 29.25
N SER A 586 8.46 -3.66 28.07
CA SER A 586 8.68 -4.43 26.85
C SER A 586 8.74 -3.50 25.63
N ALA A 587 9.65 -3.79 24.70
CA ALA A 587 9.69 -3.17 23.38
C ALA A 587 9.20 -4.15 22.32
N ALA A 588 8.32 -3.68 21.43
CA ALA A 588 7.88 -4.41 20.26
C ALA A 588 8.21 -3.60 19.00
N PHE A 589 8.72 -4.29 17.97
CA PHE A 589 8.98 -3.69 16.65
C PHE A 589 7.72 -3.89 15.80
N SER A 590 7.16 -2.77 15.32
CA SER A 590 5.89 -2.72 14.60
C SER A 590 6.04 -1.83 13.35
N GLY A 591 4.91 -1.50 12.70
CA GLY A 591 4.89 -0.93 11.36
C GLY A 591 4.89 -2.03 10.29
N GLN A 592 5.54 -1.77 9.16
CA GLN A 592 5.58 -2.71 8.04
C GLN A 592 6.41 -3.96 8.33
N PHE A 593 7.39 -3.85 9.22
CA PHE A 593 8.25 -4.96 9.62
C PHE A 593 7.45 -6.11 10.26
N GLU A 594 6.43 -5.80 11.07
CA GLU A 594 5.55 -6.82 11.69
C GLU A 594 4.80 -7.65 10.64
N TYR A 595 4.31 -7.00 9.58
CA TYR A 595 3.65 -7.68 8.48
C TYR A 595 4.63 -8.48 7.62
N LEU A 596 5.85 -7.99 7.45
CA LEU A 596 6.91 -8.74 6.77
C LEU A 596 7.27 -10.02 7.54
N GLU A 597 7.46 -9.96 8.86
CA GLU A 597 7.73 -11.16 9.69
C GLU A 597 6.56 -12.16 9.60
N ARG A 598 5.31 -11.67 9.69
CA ARG A 598 4.11 -12.50 9.58
C ARG A 598 3.99 -13.18 8.21
N ALA A 599 4.15 -12.41 7.13
CA ALA A 599 4.09 -12.91 5.77
C ALA A 599 5.20 -13.95 5.53
N ASN A 600 6.42 -13.70 5.99
CA ASN A 600 7.53 -14.65 5.90
C ASN A 600 7.27 -15.94 6.67
N ALA A 601 6.72 -15.85 7.88
CA ALA A 601 6.33 -17.03 8.66
C ALA A 601 5.26 -17.86 7.95
N ARG A 602 4.28 -17.19 7.31
CA ARG A 602 3.24 -17.87 6.51
C ARG A 602 3.81 -18.49 5.24
N LEU A 603 4.71 -17.79 4.54
CA LEU A 603 5.36 -18.30 3.32
C LEU A 603 6.15 -19.59 3.56
N LYS A 604 6.75 -19.77 4.75
CA LYS A 604 7.40 -21.03 5.16
C LYS A 604 6.43 -22.22 5.19
N ILE A 605 5.12 -21.99 5.31
CA ILE A 605 4.06 -23.01 5.27
C ILE A 605 3.47 -23.11 3.86
N VAL A 606 3.22 -21.98 3.20
CA VAL A 606 2.62 -21.87 1.86
C VAL A 606 3.50 -22.55 0.81
N VAL A 607 4.81 -22.37 0.85
CA VAL A 607 5.74 -22.93 -0.15
C VAL A 607 5.72 -24.48 -0.11
N PRO A 608 5.92 -25.16 1.02
CA PRO A 608 5.78 -26.62 1.09
C PRO A 608 4.40 -27.14 0.64
N ALA A 609 3.32 -26.46 1.03
CA ALA A 609 1.97 -26.83 0.61
C ALA A 609 1.81 -26.74 -0.92
N THR A 610 2.37 -25.69 -1.53
CA THR A 610 2.37 -25.50 -2.99
C THR A 610 3.16 -26.62 -3.69
N LEU A 611 4.36 -26.93 -3.20
CA LEU A 611 5.18 -28.01 -3.75
C LEU A 611 4.49 -29.38 -3.64
N LEU A 612 3.79 -29.63 -2.53
CA LEU A 612 3.02 -30.85 -2.35
C LEU A 612 1.83 -30.94 -3.33
N ILE A 613 1.09 -29.86 -3.53
CA ILE A 613 -0.02 -29.80 -4.50
C ILE A 613 0.50 -30.07 -5.92
N ILE A 614 1.60 -29.41 -6.31
CA ILE A 614 2.21 -29.61 -7.63
C ILE A 614 2.66 -31.08 -7.78
N PHE A 615 3.35 -31.64 -6.77
CA PHE A 615 3.79 -33.03 -6.79
C PHE A 615 2.61 -34.01 -6.97
N VAL A 616 1.53 -33.83 -6.22
CA VAL A 616 0.34 -34.70 -6.33
C VAL A 616 -0.28 -34.60 -7.72
N LEU A 617 -0.40 -33.40 -8.29
CA LEU A 617 -0.96 -33.23 -9.64
C LEU A 617 -0.07 -33.82 -10.73
N LEU A 618 1.25 -33.66 -10.62
CA LEU A 618 2.20 -34.30 -11.53
C LEU A 618 2.12 -35.82 -11.40
N TYR A 619 2.07 -36.36 -10.18
CA TYR A 619 1.92 -37.79 -9.95
C TYR A 619 0.62 -38.34 -10.54
N LEU A 620 -0.50 -37.60 -10.42
CA LEU A 620 -1.77 -37.97 -11.05
C LEU A 620 -1.73 -37.92 -12.59
N THR A 621 -0.82 -37.13 -13.17
CA THR A 621 -0.69 -36.98 -14.62
C THR A 621 0.19 -38.07 -15.22
N PHE A 622 1.32 -38.38 -14.58
CA PHE A 622 2.34 -39.31 -15.09
C PHE A 622 2.25 -40.71 -14.47
N GLU A 623 1.51 -40.88 -13.38
CA GLU A 623 1.42 -42.11 -12.57
C GLU A 623 2.79 -42.65 -12.11
N ARG A 624 3.81 -41.79 -12.14
CA ARG A 624 5.22 -42.13 -11.94
C ARG A 624 5.90 -41.12 -11.03
N VAL A 625 6.44 -41.62 -9.92
CA VAL A 625 7.12 -40.78 -8.91
C VAL A 625 8.42 -40.19 -9.48
N ASP A 626 9.14 -40.96 -10.28
CA ASP A 626 10.42 -40.53 -10.86
C ASP A 626 10.25 -39.39 -11.88
N GLU A 627 9.23 -39.45 -12.73
CA GLU A 627 8.91 -38.37 -13.67
C GLU A 627 8.41 -37.12 -12.94
N ALA A 628 7.54 -37.27 -11.94
CA ALA A 628 7.06 -36.15 -11.12
C ALA A 628 8.22 -35.46 -10.38
N LEU A 629 9.14 -36.23 -9.78
CA LEU A 629 10.33 -35.68 -9.10
C LEU A 629 11.29 -34.99 -10.07
N LEU A 630 11.45 -35.53 -11.28
CA LEU A 630 12.29 -34.91 -12.31
C LEU A 630 11.76 -33.51 -12.67
N ILE A 631 10.45 -33.38 -12.89
CA ILE A 631 9.81 -32.08 -13.16
C ILE A 631 9.92 -31.16 -11.94
N MET A 632 9.69 -31.66 -10.73
CA MET A 632 9.86 -30.88 -9.50
C MET A 632 11.29 -30.34 -9.33
N ALA A 633 12.30 -31.12 -9.72
CA ALA A 633 13.70 -30.71 -9.70
C ALA A 633 14.02 -29.58 -10.69
N THR A 634 13.13 -29.28 -11.66
CA THR A 634 13.31 -28.15 -12.59
C THR A 634 12.93 -26.80 -11.98
N LEU A 635 12.09 -26.76 -10.95
CA LEU A 635 11.58 -25.51 -10.34
C LEU A 635 12.69 -24.58 -9.79
N PRO A 636 13.72 -25.07 -9.08
CA PRO A 636 14.81 -24.21 -8.61
C PRO A 636 15.54 -23.44 -9.71
N PHE A 637 15.59 -23.99 -10.94
CA PHE A 637 16.20 -23.29 -12.07
C PHE A 637 15.35 -22.10 -12.54
N ALA A 638 14.02 -22.16 -12.42
CA ALA A 638 13.16 -21.01 -12.68
C ALA A 638 13.39 -19.89 -11.65
N LEU A 639 13.61 -20.24 -10.37
CA LEU A 639 13.97 -19.27 -9.32
C LEU A 639 15.30 -18.57 -9.63
N THR A 640 16.23 -19.26 -10.27
CA THR A 640 17.55 -18.69 -10.63
C THR A 640 17.40 -17.44 -11.49
N GLY A 641 16.60 -17.52 -12.55
CA GLY A 641 16.33 -16.37 -13.41
C GLY A 641 15.65 -15.22 -12.67
N GLY A 642 14.66 -15.54 -11.83
CA GLY A 642 13.92 -14.53 -11.05
C GLY A 642 14.79 -13.77 -10.05
N VAL A 643 15.62 -14.46 -9.28
CA VAL A 643 16.50 -13.83 -8.28
C VAL A 643 17.57 -12.98 -8.96
N TRP A 644 18.17 -13.46 -10.05
CA TRP A 644 19.13 -12.66 -10.81
C TRP A 644 18.51 -11.42 -11.44
N PHE A 645 17.29 -11.54 -11.97
CA PHE A 645 16.55 -10.41 -12.51
C PHE A 645 16.33 -9.33 -11.45
N LEU A 646 15.89 -9.71 -10.25
CA LEU A 646 15.71 -8.78 -9.12
C LEU A 646 17.00 -8.12 -8.64
N TYR A 647 18.15 -8.77 -8.81
CA TYR A 647 19.44 -8.22 -8.39
C TYR A 647 20.04 -7.24 -9.40
N VAL A 648 19.71 -7.41 -10.68
CA VAL A 648 20.20 -6.53 -11.77
C VAL A 648 19.34 -5.28 -11.92
N MET A 649 18.04 -5.39 -11.63
CA MET A 649 17.11 -4.27 -11.49
C MET A 649 17.43 -3.44 -10.25
#